data_AF-A0A936PRL4-F1
#
_entry.id   AF-A0A936PRL4-F1
#
_cell.length_a   1.000
_cell.length_b   1.000
_cell.length_c   1.000
_cell.angle_alpha   90.00
_cell.angle_beta   90.00
_cell.angle_gamma   90.00
#
_symmetry.space_group_name_H-M   'P 1'
#
loop_
_entity.id
_entity.type
_entity.pdbx_description
1 polymer ?
#
loop_
_entity_poly.entity_id
_entity_poly.type
_entity_poly.pdbx_seq_one_letter_code
_entity_poly.pdbx_strand_id
1 'polypeptide(L)'
;MVAPTRGHADGPGGPSDDDENARLHGGALGVELGSLVPTFPVFLESLLEHSRASTFSEWWSVYVDEPTIGADYNTWRQVMVLVGALIRRLGSRAELIESDRLRERFMWTRMKDHLVAKGIQPKDAMYICGAAHAASDVPEWGTTKLGQPDDPRWDIPARTVTPWQYGFIPSSYSAIERQFGLARGSISVAEQSWEKALKALNLKAMPLPKAAKAAKGEVVEGAETEAPKPKTKTKKAAAPPPEEIASVGGASGVLSRPPSLQAEDHEQLLQWCTGVVAKARENHYMASTADAIAIYQTSLLLARMRGRLHPSPFDFADAAETCLDKGDPTMRRSVRHLCGMIMGGDRVGKVGYTTLPPLVRDVYDRLATVGVIPGKSTVTRALMDLRKEGPRLLPVSDLLWRLRALLPSSDAVRPVMGERRLGVPRVQESWDIKLHGPALRDLIELAYEGVTIEQVLERRLRDKAFAPNATAATVLGLAEDALLYAERDRLSEELGERAVELLRLELSAANARELFERVRRLVHHLRARPEGLPHWLGDFVATGYQHYASLLPQSFADRGTSPEQLAGMLAFVFSLESLALSLGCQRSQVIIAVRQAAPLTTDPGKLGLLWAAEWTLELKRGDEVRAEFNALMDNPMSLSALPGALGSLLLALSFTPLVSALAAELLSRAFMELPESLLLPWLPGLLDSLRPVAGTILPALMREVVQSTPRSLRELDAWTPPWEAPRPAAATAAAPKSTKKADERSPEERAANALLRAAPASVEAWAAALGLAPGWAAPPAEGGEEAQSDDAEAPIGDDPNTAAIQSLLTAYPVPVSAWAARLGS
;
A
#
# COMPACT_ATOMS: atom_id res chain seq x y z
N MET A 1 -4.30 25.23 -20.11
CA MET A 1 -5.18 24.29 -19.38
C MET A 1 -6.49 24.21 -20.14
N VAL A 2 -6.67 23.17 -20.95
CA VAL A 2 -7.95 22.89 -21.60
C VAL A 2 -8.76 22.05 -20.61
N ALA A 3 -9.98 22.47 -20.32
CA ALA A 3 -10.88 21.75 -19.43
C ALA A 3 -11.13 20.33 -19.95
N PRO A 4 -11.25 19.32 -19.06
CA PRO A 4 -11.61 17.98 -19.49
C PRO A 4 -13.00 18.04 -20.14
N THR A 5 -13.08 17.66 -21.42
CA THR A 5 -14.35 17.44 -22.11
C THR A 5 -15.14 16.40 -21.31
N ARG A 6 -16.38 16.77 -20.94
CA ARG A 6 -17.31 15.88 -20.25
C ARG A 6 -17.53 14.64 -21.12
N GLY A 7 -16.95 13.51 -20.72
CA GLY A 7 -17.32 12.21 -21.26
C GLY A 7 -18.77 11.91 -20.93
N HIS A 8 -19.53 11.44 -21.91
CA HIS A 8 -20.83 10.84 -21.68
C HIS A 8 -20.68 9.69 -20.67
N ALA A 9 -21.56 9.68 -19.67
CA ALA A 9 -21.65 8.59 -18.71
C ALA A 9 -22.24 7.36 -19.42
N ASP A 10 -21.40 6.35 -19.67
CA ASP A 10 -21.85 5.02 -20.08
C ASP A 10 -22.58 4.33 -18.90
N GLY A 11 -23.64 3.60 -19.22
CA GLY A 11 -24.54 2.92 -18.28
C GLY A 11 -23.90 1.77 -17.48
N PRO A 12 -24.70 0.98 -16.72
CA PRO A 12 -24.20 0.05 -15.70
C PRO A 12 -23.73 -1.27 -16.33
N GLY A 13 -22.70 -1.21 -17.17
CA GLY A 13 -21.88 -2.35 -17.57
C GLY A 13 -20.61 -2.37 -16.72
N GLY A 14 -20.15 -3.55 -16.30
CA GLY A 14 -18.83 -3.67 -15.66
C GLY A 14 -17.71 -3.09 -16.55
N PRO A 15 -16.53 -2.76 -15.98
CA PRO A 15 -15.45 -2.15 -16.76
C PRO A 15 -15.09 -3.04 -17.96
N SER A 16 -15.11 -2.44 -19.15
CA SER A 16 -14.71 -3.13 -20.38
C SER A 16 -13.20 -3.38 -20.40
N ASP A 17 -12.70 -4.34 -21.19
CA ASP A 17 -11.24 -4.52 -21.43
C ASP A 17 -10.56 -3.23 -21.92
N ASP A 18 -11.32 -2.29 -22.48
CA ASP A 18 -10.87 -0.95 -22.88
C ASP A 18 -10.69 -0.01 -21.70
N ASP A 19 -11.45 -0.15 -20.62
CA ASP A 19 -11.13 0.51 -19.37
C ASP A 19 -9.86 -0.08 -18.77
N GLU A 20 -9.59 -1.38 -18.94
CA GLU A 20 -8.33 -1.97 -18.49
C GLU A 20 -7.11 -1.52 -19.31
N ASN A 21 -7.23 -1.46 -20.64
CA ASN A 21 -6.18 -0.98 -21.54
C ASN A 21 -5.98 0.53 -21.46
N ALA A 22 -7.05 1.32 -21.35
CA ALA A 22 -6.95 2.76 -21.09
C ALA A 22 -6.34 3.08 -19.72
N ARG A 23 -6.59 2.21 -18.73
CA ARG A 23 -5.93 2.29 -17.42
C ARG A 23 -4.44 2.01 -17.49
N LEU A 24 -3.84 1.60 -18.62
CA LEU A 24 -2.38 1.45 -18.71
C LEU A 24 -1.62 2.70 -18.29
N HIS A 25 -2.24 3.89 -18.44
CA HIS A 25 -1.66 5.17 -18.05
C HIS A 25 -2.10 5.64 -16.66
N GLY A 26 -2.99 4.89 -15.99
CA GLY A 26 -3.53 5.22 -14.67
C GLY A 26 -4.20 6.59 -14.62
N GLY A 27 -4.00 7.29 -13.50
CA GLY A 27 -4.44 8.69 -13.32
C GLY A 27 -3.47 9.73 -13.91
N ALA A 28 -2.60 9.37 -14.85
CA ALA A 28 -1.59 10.28 -15.39
C ALA A 28 -2.22 11.46 -16.14
N LEU A 29 -1.67 12.66 -15.90
CA LEU A 29 -2.00 13.85 -16.69
C LEU A 29 -1.36 13.72 -18.08
N GLY A 30 -2.18 13.66 -19.13
CA GLY A 30 -1.71 13.76 -20.50
C GLY A 30 -1.17 15.16 -20.79
N VAL A 31 0.10 15.24 -21.18
CA VAL A 31 0.73 16.47 -21.68
C VAL A 31 1.02 16.27 -23.15
N GLU A 32 0.24 16.92 -24.00
CA GLU A 32 0.45 16.94 -25.45
C GLU A 32 1.31 18.16 -25.83
N LEU A 33 2.29 17.94 -26.71
CA LEU A 33 3.16 19.00 -27.22
C LEU A 33 3.07 19.06 -28.74
N GLY A 34 2.61 20.19 -29.28
CA GLY A 34 2.54 20.42 -30.73
C GLY A 34 1.37 19.72 -31.43
N SER A 35 0.19 19.71 -30.79
CA SER A 35 -1.03 19.23 -31.45
C SER A 35 -1.28 20.03 -32.74
N LEU A 36 -1.52 19.33 -33.84
CA LEU A 36 -1.95 19.95 -35.09
C LEU A 36 -3.47 20.15 -35.15
N VAL A 37 -4.22 19.64 -34.17
CA VAL A 37 -5.68 19.82 -34.11
C VAL A 37 -5.96 21.31 -33.92
N PRO A 38 -6.74 21.94 -34.83
CA PRO A 38 -7.12 23.34 -34.68
C PRO A 38 -7.81 23.56 -33.33
N THR A 39 -7.31 24.55 -32.59
CA THR A 39 -7.81 24.90 -31.26
C THR A 39 -8.82 26.03 -31.28
N PHE A 40 -9.10 26.60 -32.46
CA PHE A 40 -10.18 27.55 -32.70
C PHE A 40 -11.45 26.80 -33.17
N PRO A 41 -12.50 26.69 -32.32
CA PRO A 41 -13.64 25.80 -32.58
C PRO A 41 -14.39 26.10 -33.87
N VAL A 42 -14.64 27.39 -34.17
CA VAL A 42 -15.38 27.80 -35.37
C VAL A 42 -14.70 27.33 -36.65
N PHE A 43 -13.36 27.41 -36.70
CA PHE A 43 -12.59 26.91 -37.83
C PHE A 43 -12.67 25.39 -37.92
N LEU A 44 -12.50 24.68 -36.80
CA LEU A 44 -12.57 23.22 -36.77
C LEU A 44 -13.94 22.71 -37.19
N GLU A 45 -15.02 23.25 -36.63
CA GLU A 45 -16.40 22.89 -36.95
C GLU A 45 -16.69 23.14 -38.43
N SER A 46 -16.34 24.33 -38.94
CA SER A 46 -16.50 24.65 -40.36
C SER A 46 -15.72 23.71 -41.27
N LEU A 47 -14.48 23.36 -40.89
CA LEU A 47 -13.62 22.45 -41.65
C LEU A 47 -14.26 21.05 -41.74
N LEU A 48 -14.73 20.52 -40.61
CA LEU A 48 -15.34 19.19 -40.51
C LEU A 48 -16.68 19.12 -41.24
N GLU A 49 -17.53 20.15 -41.08
CA GLU A 49 -18.83 20.23 -41.75
C GLU A 49 -18.69 20.24 -43.29
N HIS A 50 -17.81 21.09 -43.82
CA HIS A 50 -17.65 21.23 -45.28
C HIS A 50 -16.93 20.03 -45.91
N SER A 51 -16.03 19.39 -45.18
CA SER A 51 -15.33 18.19 -45.64
C SER A 51 -16.12 16.89 -45.41
N ARG A 52 -17.26 16.98 -44.70
CA ARG A 52 -18.07 15.82 -44.29
C ARG A 52 -17.23 14.78 -43.54
N ALA A 53 -16.33 15.26 -42.68
CA ALA A 53 -15.49 14.44 -41.82
C ALA A 53 -15.98 14.55 -40.38
N SER A 54 -15.96 13.43 -39.66
CA SER A 54 -16.38 13.35 -38.26
C SER A 54 -15.31 13.86 -37.29
N THR A 55 -14.03 13.76 -37.67
CA THR A 55 -12.88 14.12 -36.83
C THR A 55 -11.77 14.77 -37.64
N PHE A 56 -10.90 15.53 -36.97
CA PHE A 56 -9.73 16.12 -37.62
C PHE A 56 -8.78 15.06 -38.19
N SER A 57 -8.63 13.92 -37.50
CA SER A 57 -7.83 12.79 -37.99
C SER A 57 -8.37 12.21 -39.29
N GLU A 58 -9.70 12.07 -39.41
CA GLU A 58 -10.35 11.67 -40.68
C GLU A 58 -10.07 12.69 -41.78
N TRP A 59 -10.25 13.98 -41.49
CA TRP A 59 -9.99 15.04 -42.45
C TRP A 59 -8.53 15.02 -42.95
N TRP A 60 -7.57 14.92 -42.03
CA TRP A 60 -6.15 14.88 -42.36
C TRP A 60 -5.80 13.66 -43.22
N SER A 61 -6.26 12.47 -42.82
CA SER A 61 -6.00 11.23 -43.56
C SER A 61 -6.52 11.30 -45.00
N VAL A 62 -7.77 11.74 -45.19
CA VAL A 62 -8.47 11.69 -46.47
C VAL A 62 -8.05 12.82 -47.41
N TYR A 63 -7.85 14.03 -46.88
CA TYR A 63 -7.65 15.23 -47.71
C TYR A 63 -6.22 15.75 -47.73
N VAL A 64 -5.33 15.24 -46.87
CA VAL A 64 -3.92 15.65 -46.83
C VAL A 64 -3.00 14.47 -47.10
N ASP A 65 -3.06 13.39 -46.30
CA ASP A 65 -2.14 12.26 -46.45
C ASP A 65 -2.38 11.51 -47.77
N GLU A 66 -3.59 10.98 -47.98
CA GLU A 66 -3.92 10.18 -49.18
C GLU A 66 -3.61 10.90 -50.51
N PRO A 67 -3.97 12.19 -50.70
CA PRO A 67 -3.68 12.88 -51.95
C PRO A 67 -2.19 13.19 -52.15
N THR A 68 -1.42 13.32 -51.06
CA THR A 68 0.01 13.64 -51.14
C THR A 68 0.90 12.40 -51.29
N ILE A 69 0.37 11.20 -51.05
CA ILE A 69 1.07 9.95 -51.32
C ILE A 69 1.37 9.84 -52.81
N GLY A 70 2.66 9.73 -53.15
CA GLY A 70 3.15 9.63 -54.53
C GLY A 70 3.29 10.96 -55.27
N ALA A 71 3.03 12.11 -54.62
CA ALA A 71 3.35 13.42 -55.18
C ALA A 71 4.88 13.64 -55.24
N ASP A 72 5.34 14.44 -56.21
CA ASP A 72 6.72 14.89 -56.27
C ASP A 72 7.08 15.76 -55.04
N TYR A 73 8.38 15.83 -54.72
CA TYR A 73 8.85 16.49 -53.51
C TYR A 73 8.44 17.98 -53.43
N ASN A 74 8.45 18.69 -54.55
CA ASN A 74 8.10 20.12 -54.59
C ASN A 74 6.61 20.31 -54.28
N THR A 75 5.75 19.50 -54.89
CA THR A 75 4.31 19.53 -54.64
C THR A 75 3.99 19.14 -53.20
N TRP A 76 4.58 18.05 -52.69
CA TRP A 76 4.42 17.64 -51.30
C TRP A 76 4.81 18.76 -50.32
N ARG A 77 5.96 19.40 -50.55
CA ARG A 77 6.43 20.51 -49.71
C ARG A 77 5.47 21.71 -49.76
N GLN A 78 4.98 22.07 -50.95
CA GLN A 78 4.02 23.16 -51.11
C GLN A 78 2.71 22.88 -50.36
N VAL A 79 2.17 21.66 -50.47
CA VAL A 79 0.94 21.26 -49.77
C VAL A 79 1.14 21.32 -48.25
N MET A 80 2.21 20.72 -47.72
CA MET A 80 2.47 20.71 -46.28
C MET A 80 2.67 22.11 -45.70
N VAL A 81 3.37 22.99 -46.42
CA VAL A 81 3.55 24.40 -46.01
C VAL A 81 2.22 25.17 -46.09
N LEU A 82 1.40 24.95 -47.12
CA LEU A 82 0.09 25.59 -47.27
C LEU A 82 -0.86 25.21 -46.13
N VAL A 83 -1.00 23.90 -45.87
CA VAL A 83 -1.86 23.38 -44.80
C VAL A 83 -1.34 23.81 -43.43
N GLY A 84 -0.02 23.74 -43.22
CA GLY A 84 0.61 24.24 -41.99
C GLY A 84 0.36 25.72 -41.74
N ALA A 85 0.47 26.56 -42.78
CA ALA A 85 0.18 27.99 -42.70
C ALA A 85 -1.30 28.26 -42.41
N LEU A 86 -2.22 27.48 -43.02
CA LEU A 86 -3.65 27.58 -42.77
C LEU A 86 -3.98 27.31 -41.29
N ILE A 87 -3.48 26.19 -40.75
CA ILE A 87 -3.69 25.80 -39.34
C ILE A 87 -3.09 26.84 -38.39
N ARG A 88 -1.89 27.35 -38.71
CA ARG A 88 -1.23 28.37 -37.88
C ARG A 88 -1.98 29.70 -37.88
N ARG A 89 -2.50 30.14 -39.03
CA ARG A 89 -3.13 31.46 -39.17
C ARG A 89 -4.60 31.49 -38.74
N LEU A 90 -5.35 30.42 -39.01
CA LEU A 90 -6.80 30.36 -38.79
C LEU A 90 -7.22 29.33 -37.76
N GLY A 91 -6.42 28.27 -37.56
CA GLY A 91 -6.79 27.15 -36.70
C GLY A 91 -6.32 27.26 -35.26
N SER A 92 -5.34 28.12 -34.96
CA SER A 92 -4.64 28.12 -33.66
C SER A 92 -4.88 29.40 -32.87
N ARG A 93 -5.06 29.26 -31.55
CA ARG A 93 -5.09 30.40 -30.62
C ARG A 93 -3.73 31.09 -30.52
N ALA A 94 -3.73 32.40 -30.28
CA ALA A 94 -2.52 33.22 -30.26
C ALA A 94 -1.47 32.74 -29.25
N GLU A 95 -1.88 32.24 -28.08
CA GLU A 95 -0.95 31.77 -27.04
C GLU A 95 -0.18 30.51 -27.48
N LEU A 96 -0.84 29.62 -28.24
CA LEU A 96 -0.21 28.41 -28.77
C LEU A 96 0.76 28.74 -29.90
N ILE A 97 0.40 29.70 -30.75
CA ILE A 97 1.30 30.20 -31.80
C ILE A 97 2.58 30.77 -31.17
N GLU A 98 2.47 31.54 -30.07
CA GLU A 98 3.64 32.08 -29.40
C GLU A 98 4.50 30.99 -28.74
N SER A 99 3.86 29.98 -28.13
CA SER A 99 4.56 28.79 -27.64
C SER A 99 5.32 28.06 -28.76
N ASP A 100 4.72 27.91 -29.94
CA ASP A 100 5.37 27.30 -31.09
C ASP A 100 6.51 28.16 -31.64
N ARG A 101 6.38 29.48 -31.66
CA ARG A 101 7.49 30.40 -32.03
C ARG A 101 8.68 30.23 -31.11
N LEU A 102 8.48 30.11 -29.80
CA LEU A 102 9.58 29.86 -28.86
C LEU A 102 10.28 28.52 -29.17
N ARG A 103 9.52 27.47 -29.48
CA ARG A 103 10.09 26.17 -29.88
C ARG A 103 10.87 26.29 -31.19
N GLU A 104 10.33 26.99 -32.18
CA GLU A 104 10.95 27.19 -33.48
C GLU A 104 12.26 27.99 -33.38
N ARG A 105 12.27 29.08 -32.60
CA ARG A 105 13.48 29.87 -32.30
C ARG A 105 14.58 28.98 -31.72
N PHE A 106 14.22 28.17 -30.72
CA PHE A 106 15.14 27.21 -30.12
C PHE A 106 15.65 26.18 -31.13
N MET A 107 14.74 25.51 -31.84
CA MET A 107 15.06 24.45 -32.79
C MET A 107 15.97 24.97 -33.90
N TRP A 108 15.62 26.09 -34.55
CA TRP A 108 16.40 26.65 -35.64
C TRP A 108 17.79 27.09 -35.19
N THR A 109 17.88 27.76 -34.04
CA THR A 109 19.19 28.14 -33.47
C THR A 109 20.07 26.91 -33.25
N ARG A 110 19.53 25.84 -32.63
CA ARG A 110 20.28 24.59 -32.39
C ARG A 110 20.62 23.83 -33.66
N MET A 111 19.73 23.79 -34.64
CA MET A 111 19.99 23.14 -35.93
C MET A 111 21.12 23.85 -36.66
N LYS A 112 21.07 25.18 -36.77
CA LYS A 112 22.13 25.97 -37.39
C LYS A 112 23.46 25.84 -36.65
N ASP A 113 23.47 25.85 -35.31
CA ASP A 113 24.67 25.59 -34.50
C ASP A 113 25.27 24.23 -34.84
N HIS A 114 24.43 23.20 -34.94
CA HIS A 114 24.87 21.85 -35.25
C HIS A 114 25.44 21.74 -36.66
N LEU A 115 24.79 22.35 -37.65
CA LEU A 115 25.27 22.38 -39.04
C LEU A 115 26.65 23.03 -39.13
N VAL A 116 26.84 24.19 -38.49
CA VAL A 116 28.13 24.88 -38.45
C VAL A 116 29.18 24.04 -37.73
N ALA A 117 28.87 23.54 -36.52
CA ALA A 117 29.80 22.77 -35.71
C ALA A 117 30.24 21.45 -36.37
N LYS A 118 29.42 20.87 -37.24
CA LYS A 118 29.71 19.64 -37.97
C LYS A 118 30.13 19.86 -39.43
N GLY A 119 30.15 21.11 -39.90
CA GLY A 119 30.45 21.43 -41.31
C GLY A 119 29.46 20.80 -42.30
N ILE A 120 28.22 20.53 -41.87
CA ILE A 120 27.19 19.93 -42.71
C ILE A 120 26.55 21.03 -43.56
N GLN A 121 26.57 20.86 -44.88
CA GLN A 121 25.89 21.78 -45.78
C GLN A 121 24.38 21.60 -45.67
N PRO A 122 23.56 22.66 -45.72
CA PRO A 122 22.11 22.54 -45.61
C PRO A 122 21.46 21.59 -46.63
N LYS A 123 22.01 21.51 -47.83
CA LYS A 123 21.53 20.60 -48.90
C LYS A 123 21.74 19.11 -48.57
N ASP A 124 22.64 18.81 -47.65
CA ASP A 124 22.98 17.45 -47.21
C ASP A 124 22.23 17.08 -45.91
N ALA A 125 21.30 17.93 -45.45
CA ALA A 125 20.51 17.75 -44.24
C ALA A 125 19.00 17.71 -44.54
N MET A 126 18.26 16.94 -43.74
CA MET A 126 16.79 16.88 -43.81
C MET A 126 16.19 17.50 -42.55
N TYR A 127 15.30 18.48 -42.74
CA TYR A 127 14.52 19.08 -41.65
C TYR A 127 13.23 18.28 -41.45
N ILE A 128 13.13 17.56 -40.33
CA ILE A 128 11.94 16.78 -39.95
C ILE A 128 11.14 17.61 -38.94
N CYS A 129 9.93 18.03 -39.32
CA CYS A 129 9.04 18.79 -38.44
C CYS A 129 7.57 18.54 -38.79
N GLY A 130 6.66 18.95 -37.90
CA GLY A 130 5.24 19.06 -38.21
C GLY A 130 4.96 20.16 -39.23
N ALA A 131 3.85 20.04 -39.98
CA ALA A 131 3.47 20.95 -41.06
C ALA A 131 3.41 22.43 -40.62
N ALA A 132 2.85 22.71 -39.44
CA ALA A 132 2.76 24.08 -38.90
C ALA A 132 4.14 24.75 -38.70
N HIS A 133 5.15 23.98 -38.28
CA HIS A 133 6.52 24.48 -38.06
C HIS A 133 7.28 24.72 -39.38
N ALA A 134 6.84 24.11 -40.48
CA ALA A 134 7.40 24.38 -41.81
C ALA A 134 7.02 25.78 -42.31
N ALA A 135 5.89 26.32 -41.85
CA ALA A 135 5.38 27.65 -42.18
C ALA A 135 5.68 28.71 -41.09
N SER A 136 6.75 28.49 -40.32
CA SER A 136 7.15 29.38 -39.24
C SER A 136 7.56 30.77 -39.75
N ASP A 137 7.25 31.78 -38.96
CA ASP A 137 7.48 33.20 -39.22
C ASP A 137 8.59 33.80 -38.33
N VAL A 138 9.33 32.96 -37.60
CA VAL A 138 10.40 33.43 -36.72
C VAL A 138 11.63 33.89 -37.53
N PRO A 139 12.36 34.93 -37.11
CA PRO A 139 13.54 35.41 -37.82
C PRO A 139 14.59 34.32 -38.07
N GLU A 140 14.75 33.39 -37.13
CA GLU A 140 15.72 32.30 -37.13
C GLU A 140 15.43 31.22 -38.17
N TRP A 141 14.24 31.22 -38.78
CA TRP A 141 13.79 30.16 -39.67
C TRP A 141 14.66 30.01 -40.93
N GLY A 142 14.93 28.76 -41.32
CA GLY A 142 15.65 28.41 -42.53
C GLY A 142 17.18 28.50 -42.42
N THR A 143 17.86 28.24 -43.53
CA THR A 143 19.33 28.19 -43.62
C THR A 143 19.92 29.21 -44.60
N THR A 144 19.10 30.08 -45.18
CA THR A 144 19.52 31.03 -46.24
C THR A 144 20.60 32.00 -45.78
N LYS A 145 20.60 32.37 -44.50
CA LYS A 145 21.57 33.26 -43.87
C LYS A 145 22.65 32.53 -43.06
N LEU A 146 22.71 31.20 -43.14
CA LEU A 146 23.61 30.40 -42.32
C LEU A 146 25.08 30.83 -42.54
N GLY A 147 25.76 31.22 -41.47
CA GLY A 147 27.16 31.65 -41.52
C GLY A 147 27.39 33.07 -42.04
N GLN A 148 26.33 33.84 -42.32
CA GLN A 148 26.43 35.27 -42.63
C GLN A 148 26.50 36.10 -41.34
N PRO A 149 27.07 37.32 -41.37
CA PRO A 149 27.16 38.19 -40.19
C PRO A 149 25.80 38.55 -39.57
N ASP A 150 24.74 38.55 -40.38
CA ASP A 150 23.36 38.83 -40.00
C ASP A 150 22.51 37.56 -39.80
N ASP A 151 23.14 36.40 -39.56
CA ASP A 151 22.45 35.15 -39.25
C ASP A 151 21.66 35.28 -37.93
N PRO A 152 20.31 35.31 -37.98
CA PRO A 152 19.50 35.49 -36.78
C PRO A 152 19.64 34.28 -35.85
N ARG A 153 19.99 34.56 -34.59
CA ARG A 153 20.13 33.61 -33.50
C ARG A 153 19.31 34.04 -32.29
N TRP A 154 18.62 33.08 -31.69
CA TRP A 154 17.93 33.30 -30.43
C TRP A 154 18.88 33.05 -29.26
N ASP A 155 18.87 33.93 -28.27
CA ASP A 155 19.60 33.73 -27.02
C ASP A 155 18.88 32.68 -26.17
N ILE A 156 19.39 31.45 -26.21
CA ILE A 156 18.79 30.30 -25.53
C ILE A 156 19.14 30.38 -24.04
N PRO A 157 18.14 30.46 -23.13
CA PRO A 157 18.40 30.46 -21.70
C PRO A 157 19.19 29.25 -21.23
N ALA A 158 20.01 29.44 -20.20
CA ALA A 158 20.73 28.34 -19.56
C ALA A 158 19.75 27.28 -19.03
N ARG A 159 20.15 26.00 -19.13
CA ARG A 159 19.36 24.90 -18.56
C ARG A 159 19.26 25.07 -17.04
N THR A 160 18.12 24.71 -16.48
CA THR A 160 17.99 24.62 -15.02
C THR A 160 18.91 23.52 -14.48
N VAL A 161 19.43 23.70 -13.27
CA VAL A 161 20.32 22.72 -12.60
C VAL A 161 19.56 21.49 -12.07
N THR A 162 18.23 21.48 -12.20
CA THR A 162 17.36 20.41 -11.69
C THR A 162 17.47 19.16 -12.56
N PRO A 163 17.92 18.01 -12.02
CA PRO A 163 17.89 16.76 -12.76
C PRO A 163 16.46 16.22 -12.85
N TRP A 164 16.00 15.94 -14.06
CA TRP A 164 14.69 15.31 -14.29
C TRP A 164 14.87 13.81 -14.41
N GLN A 165 14.12 13.05 -13.61
CA GLN A 165 14.02 11.60 -13.77
C GLN A 165 12.81 11.30 -14.66
N TYR A 166 13.02 10.46 -15.67
CA TYR A 166 11.96 10.04 -16.59
C TYR A 166 12.08 8.54 -16.86
N GLY A 167 10.96 7.94 -17.20
CA GLY A 167 10.87 6.54 -17.60
C GLY A 167 9.81 6.41 -18.70
N PHE A 168 10.01 5.42 -19.55
CA PHE A 168 9.06 5.01 -20.58
C PHE A 168 8.28 3.81 -20.07
N ILE A 169 7.00 3.76 -20.40
CA ILE A 169 6.11 2.67 -20.04
C ILE A 169 5.58 2.00 -21.31
N PRO A 170 5.43 0.66 -21.32
CA PRO A 170 4.71 0.00 -22.39
C PRO A 170 3.29 0.57 -22.49
N SER A 171 2.91 1.04 -23.67
CA SER A 171 1.59 1.57 -23.96
C SER A 171 0.99 0.87 -25.16
N SER A 172 -0.33 0.69 -25.16
CA SER A 172 -1.08 0.34 -26.36
C SER A 172 -1.37 1.57 -27.20
N TYR A 173 -1.65 1.39 -28.49
CA TYR A 173 -2.18 2.46 -29.33
C TYR A 173 -3.52 2.98 -28.82
N SER A 174 -4.40 2.10 -28.33
CA SER A 174 -5.70 2.50 -27.76
C SER A 174 -5.57 3.41 -26.54
N ALA A 175 -4.57 3.18 -25.69
CA ALA A 175 -4.32 4.03 -24.52
C ALA A 175 -3.81 5.43 -24.94
N ILE A 176 -2.92 5.49 -25.93
CA ILE A 176 -2.42 6.75 -26.50
C ILE A 176 -3.58 7.53 -27.12
N GLU A 177 -4.35 6.88 -27.99
CA GLU A 177 -5.48 7.51 -28.69
C GLU A 177 -6.49 8.08 -27.70
N ARG A 178 -6.85 7.33 -26.65
CA ARG A 178 -7.76 7.82 -25.61
C ARG A 178 -7.17 8.99 -24.82
N GLN A 179 -5.89 8.93 -24.43
CA GLN A 179 -5.26 10.00 -23.64
C GLN A 179 -5.22 11.34 -24.39
N PHE A 180 -5.02 11.29 -25.72
CA PHE A 180 -4.90 12.48 -26.57
C PHE A 180 -6.17 12.78 -27.38
N GLY A 181 -7.27 12.09 -27.11
CA GLY A 181 -8.56 12.33 -27.79
C GLY A 181 -8.54 12.03 -29.30
N LEU A 182 -7.64 11.16 -29.76
CA LEU A 182 -7.60 10.71 -31.15
C LEU A 182 -8.74 9.72 -31.41
N ALA A 183 -9.23 9.69 -32.66
CA ALA A 183 -10.18 8.69 -33.08
C ALA A 183 -9.57 7.28 -32.97
N ARG A 184 -10.37 6.31 -32.53
CA ARG A 184 -9.90 4.93 -32.31
C ARG A 184 -9.38 4.30 -33.60
N GLY A 185 -8.19 3.71 -33.51
CA GLY A 185 -7.50 3.06 -34.60
C GLY A 185 -6.77 3.98 -35.56
N SER A 186 -6.75 5.30 -35.33
CA SER A 186 -6.03 6.26 -36.17
C SER A 186 -4.56 5.88 -36.39
N ILE A 187 -3.87 5.42 -35.33
CA ILE A 187 -2.44 5.11 -35.40
C ILE A 187 -2.20 3.90 -36.32
N SER A 188 -3.00 2.84 -36.16
CA SER A 188 -2.88 1.63 -36.97
C SER A 188 -3.33 1.81 -38.40
N VAL A 189 -4.35 2.64 -38.63
CA VAL A 189 -4.74 3.06 -39.99
C VAL A 189 -3.57 3.77 -40.66
N ALA A 190 -2.91 4.71 -39.98
CA ALA A 190 -1.74 5.39 -40.52
C ALA A 190 -0.58 4.42 -40.81
N GLU A 191 -0.30 3.46 -39.93
CA GLU A 191 0.71 2.39 -40.14
C GLU A 191 0.38 1.56 -41.39
N GLN A 192 -0.88 1.14 -41.55
CA GLN A 192 -1.34 0.35 -42.70
C GLN A 192 -1.26 1.16 -44.00
N SER A 193 -1.69 2.43 -43.99
CA SER A 193 -1.60 3.31 -45.16
C SER A 193 -0.14 3.52 -45.58
N TRP A 194 0.77 3.66 -44.62
CA TRP A 194 2.21 3.74 -44.89
C TRP A 194 2.75 2.46 -45.53
N GLU A 195 2.39 1.28 -45.00
CA GLU A 195 2.83 0.00 -45.57
C GLU A 195 2.29 -0.23 -47.00
N LYS A 196 1.03 0.14 -47.25
CA LYS A 196 0.44 0.11 -48.60
C LYS A 196 1.18 1.05 -49.55
N ALA A 197 1.44 2.27 -49.12
CA ALA A 197 2.17 3.25 -49.93
C ALA A 197 3.58 2.76 -50.30
N LEU A 198 4.30 2.13 -49.36
CA LEU A 198 5.59 1.52 -49.64
C LEU A 198 5.51 0.42 -50.71
N LYS A 199 4.49 -0.45 -50.64
CA LYS A 199 4.28 -1.51 -51.65
C LYS A 199 3.91 -0.91 -53.00
N ALA A 200 2.95 0.02 -53.04
CA ALA A 200 2.45 0.65 -54.25
C ALA A 200 3.55 1.43 -54.99
N LEU A 201 4.43 2.13 -54.25
CA LEU A 201 5.56 2.87 -54.81
C LEU A 201 6.82 2.01 -54.99
N ASN A 202 6.77 0.72 -54.67
CA ASN A 202 7.89 -0.21 -54.70
C ASN A 202 9.13 0.31 -53.93
N LEU A 203 8.86 0.93 -52.78
CA LEU A 203 9.86 1.47 -51.87
C LEU A 203 10.13 0.51 -50.71
N LYS A 204 11.34 0.59 -50.15
CA LYS A 204 11.70 -0.09 -48.91
C LYS A 204 12.01 0.94 -47.86
N ALA A 205 11.43 0.77 -46.67
CA ALA A 205 11.75 1.62 -45.53
C ALA A 205 13.26 1.57 -45.26
N MET A 206 13.88 2.75 -45.11
CA MET A 206 15.28 2.85 -44.72
C MET A 206 15.39 2.48 -43.23
N PRO A 207 16.05 1.37 -42.87
CA PRO A 207 16.26 1.05 -41.46
C PRO A 207 17.24 2.04 -40.88
N LEU A 208 16.93 2.61 -39.71
CA LEU A 208 17.94 3.30 -38.91
C LEU A 208 19.00 2.26 -38.50
N PRO A 209 20.30 2.50 -38.75
CA PRO A 209 21.34 1.60 -38.30
C PRO A 209 21.20 1.45 -36.78
N LYS A 210 21.07 0.20 -36.30
CA LYS A 210 21.11 -0.06 -34.86
C LYS A 210 22.40 0.55 -34.34
N ALA A 211 22.29 1.52 -33.43
CA ALA A 211 23.44 2.14 -32.81
C ALA A 211 24.38 1.02 -32.38
N ALA A 212 25.56 0.95 -33.01
CA ALA A 212 26.59 0.03 -32.61
C ALA A 212 26.79 0.25 -31.12
N LYS A 213 26.65 -0.81 -30.32
CA LYS A 213 26.97 -0.76 -28.89
C LYS A 213 28.30 -0.05 -28.78
N ALA A 214 28.33 1.09 -28.09
CA ALA A 214 29.55 1.78 -27.75
C ALA A 214 30.47 0.74 -27.12
N ALA A 215 31.45 0.28 -27.90
CA ALA A 215 32.49 -0.59 -27.41
C ALA A 215 33.23 0.24 -26.37
N LYS A 216 33.22 -0.26 -25.13
CA LYS A 216 34.09 0.23 -24.07
C LYS A 216 35.50 0.37 -24.64
N GLY A 217 36.08 1.55 -24.45
CA GLY A 217 37.40 1.87 -24.92
C GLY A 217 38.44 0.89 -24.38
N GLU A 218 39.22 0.34 -25.30
CA GLU A 218 40.65 0.25 -25.16
C GLU A 218 41.22 0.81 -26.47
N VAL A 219 41.84 1.98 -26.36
CA VAL A 219 42.68 2.51 -27.43
C VAL A 219 43.94 1.64 -27.40
N VAL A 220 44.04 0.74 -28.38
CA VAL A 220 45.34 0.20 -28.79
C VAL A 220 45.56 0.70 -30.20
N GLU A 221 46.44 1.69 -30.31
CA GLU A 221 47.03 2.11 -31.58
C GLU A 221 47.76 0.93 -32.23
N GLY A 222 47.61 0.81 -33.55
CA GLY A 222 48.53 0.07 -34.40
C GLY A 222 48.15 -1.37 -34.70
N ALA A 223 47.31 -1.56 -35.73
CA ALA A 223 47.39 -2.73 -36.60
C ALA A 223 46.76 -2.40 -37.95
N GLU A 224 47.60 -2.12 -38.95
CA GLU A 224 47.23 -2.20 -40.35
C GLU A 224 46.83 -3.65 -40.66
N THR A 225 45.57 -3.89 -41.02
CA THR A 225 45.17 -5.14 -41.67
C THR A 225 44.18 -4.85 -42.81
N GLU A 226 44.74 -4.97 -44.00
CA GLU A 226 44.18 -5.40 -45.29
C GLU A 226 42.68 -5.22 -45.57
N ALA A 227 42.42 -4.38 -46.56
CA ALA A 227 41.16 -4.28 -47.27
C ALA A 227 40.75 -5.63 -47.90
N PRO A 228 39.51 -6.11 -47.71
CA PRO A 228 39.04 -7.30 -48.41
C PRO A 228 38.76 -6.95 -49.88
N LYS A 229 39.40 -7.70 -50.78
CA LYS A 229 39.23 -7.64 -52.24
C LYS A 229 37.75 -7.73 -52.63
N PRO A 230 37.29 -6.94 -53.63
CA PRO A 230 35.91 -6.94 -54.06
C PRO A 230 35.61 -8.25 -54.82
N LYS A 231 34.71 -9.08 -54.29
CA LYS A 231 34.11 -10.17 -55.07
C LYS A 231 33.12 -9.55 -56.04
N THR A 232 33.44 -9.66 -57.32
CA THR A 232 32.61 -9.32 -58.48
C THR A 232 31.29 -10.09 -58.42
N LYS A 233 30.27 -9.47 -57.80
CA LYS A 233 28.88 -9.78 -58.09
C LYS A 233 28.47 -8.89 -59.24
N THR A 234 28.02 -9.53 -60.32
CA THR A 234 27.38 -8.91 -61.47
C THR A 234 26.41 -7.83 -60.99
N LYS A 235 26.72 -6.57 -61.31
CA LYS A 235 25.84 -5.42 -61.10
C LYS A 235 24.54 -5.70 -61.87
N LYS A 236 23.51 -6.17 -61.17
CA LYS A 236 22.14 -5.91 -61.61
C LYS A 236 22.02 -4.39 -61.53
N ALA A 237 21.83 -3.74 -62.68
CA ALA A 237 21.66 -2.30 -62.77
C ALA A 237 20.68 -1.86 -61.68
N ALA A 238 21.08 -0.87 -60.88
CA ALA A 238 20.14 -0.20 -60.01
C ALA A 238 18.96 0.24 -60.88
N ALA A 239 17.75 -0.14 -60.48
CA ALA A 239 16.56 0.41 -61.11
C ALA A 239 16.70 1.94 -61.09
N PRO A 240 16.36 2.65 -62.18
CA PRO A 240 16.31 4.10 -62.15
C PRO A 240 15.45 4.52 -60.94
N PRO A 241 15.79 5.63 -60.26
CA PRO A 241 14.90 6.19 -59.26
C PRO A 241 13.50 6.30 -59.89
N PRO A 242 12.42 5.94 -59.17
CA PRO A 242 11.08 6.12 -59.71
C PRO A 242 10.97 7.55 -60.22
N GLU A 243 10.64 7.70 -61.50
CA GLU A 243 10.45 9.02 -62.10
C GLU A 243 9.45 9.79 -61.25
N GLU A 244 9.83 10.99 -60.80
CA GLU A 244 8.92 11.89 -60.11
C GLU A 244 7.71 12.11 -61.02
N ILE A 245 6.55 11.59 -60.60
CA ILE A 245 5.31 11.83 -61.32
C ILE A 245 4.98 13.30 -61.07
N ALA A 246 5.39 14.17 -61.99
CA ALA A 246 5.07 15.59 -61.93
C ALA A 246 3.56 15.74 -61.77
N SER A 247 3.13 16.34 -60.65
CA SER A 247 1.70 16.48 -60.38
C SER A 247 1.06 17.39 -61.43
N VAL A 248 0.11 16.84 -62.20
CA VAL A 248 -0.68 17.63 -63.15
C VAL A 248 -1.59 18.56 -62.33
N GLY A 249 -1.32 19.86 -62.36
CA GLY A 249 -2.09 20.90 -61.65
C GLY A 249 -1.49 21.42 -60.35
N GLY A 250 -0.28 21.01 -59.97
CA GLY A 250 0.42 21.49 -58.77
C GLY A 250 -0.34 21.24 -57.46
N ALA A 251 -0.04 22.00 -56.40
CA ALA A 251 -0.65 21.83 -55.07
C ALA A 251 -2.19 21.90 -55.07
N SER A 252 -2.78 22.78 -55.91
CA SER A 252 -4.23 22.90 -56.02
C SER A 252 -4.85 21.67 -56.72
N GLY A 253 -4.20 21.12 -57.73
CA GLY A 253 -4.62 19.88 -58.39
C GLY A 253 -4.56 18.67 -57.46
N VAL A 254 -3.54 18.59 -56.60
CA VAL A 254 -3.44 17.52 -55.59
C VAL A 254 -4.53 17.59 -54.53
N LEU A 255 -4.78 18.77 -53.96
CA LEU A 255 -5.78 18.93 -52.90
C LEU A 255 -7.24 18.84 -53.39
N SER A 256 -7.49 19.05 -54.68
CA SER A 256 -8.82 18.95 -55.28
C SER A 256 -9.10 17.58 -55.92
N ARG A 257 -8.09 16.71 -56.00
CA ARG A 257 -8.23 15.38 -56.58
C ARG A 257 -8.93 14.44 -55.57
N PRO A 258 -9.95 13.69 -55.99
CA PRO A 258 -10.54 12.66 -55.13
C PRO A 258 -9.52 11.54 -54.84
N PRO A 259 -9.56 10.90 -53.67
CA PRO A 259 -8.68 9.78 -53.34
C PRO A 259 -8.67 8.70 -54.42
N SER A 260 -7.49 8.21 -54.81
CA SER A 260 -7.35 7.21 -55.87
C SER A 260 -7.55 5.79 -55.35
N LEU A 261 -8.19 4.98 -56.20
CA LEU A 261 -8.40 3.55 -56.00
C LEU A 261 -7.13 2.71 -55.98
N GLN A 262 -6.95 1.90 -54.93
CA GLN A 262 -6.11 0.70 -55.01
C GLN A 262 -6.97 -0.56 -54.84
N ALA A 263 -6.64 -1.63 -55.59
CA ALA A 263 -7.35 -2.91 -55.48
C ALA A 263 -7.27 -3.49 -54.05
N GLU A 264 -6.20 -3.19 -53.32
CA GLU A 264 -5.98 -3.57 -51.92
C GLU A 264 -7.03 -2.96 -50.96
N ASP A 265 -7.69 -1.87 -51.34
CA ASP A 265 -8.70 -1.21 -50.49
C ASP A 265 -10.03 -1.99 -50.43
N HIS A 266 -10.39 -2.67 -51.53
CA HIS A 266 -11.58 -3.52 -51.56
C HIS A 266 -11.41 -4.78 -50.70
N GLU A 267 -10.25 -5.42 -50.78
CA GLU A 267 -9.94 -6.60 -49.98
C GLU A 267 -9.92 -6.27 -48.49
N GLN A 268 -9.31 -5.14 -48.12
CA GLN A 268 -9.28 -4.68 -46.73
C GLN A 268 -10.68 -4.38 -46.18
N LEU A 269 -11.53 -3.70 -46.95
CA LEU A 269 -12.91 -3.43 -46.52
C LEU A 269 -13.70 -4.74 -46.29
N LEU A 270 -13.51 -5.74 -47.15
CA LEU A 270 -14.13 -7.07 -46.98
C LEU A 270 -13.62 -7.78 -45.71
N GLN A 271 -12.32 -7.68 -45.42
CA GLN A 271 -11.74 -8.22 -44.19
C GLN A 271 -12.31 -7.53 -42.95
N TRP A 272 -12.49 -6.21 -42.97
CA TRP A 272 -13.14 -5.47 -41.88
C TRP A 272 -14.60 -5.86 -41.70
N CYS A 273 -15.40 -5.94 -42.78
CA CYS A 273 -16.81 -6.32 -42.72
C CYS A 273 -17.02 -7.74 -42.16
N THR A 274 -16.20 -8.70 -42.59
CA THR A 274 -16.26 -10.07 -42.06
C THR A 274 -15.75 -10.15 -40.62
N GLY A 275 -14.67 -9.44 -40.30
CA GLY A 275 -14.09 -9.38 -38.96
C GLY A 275 -15.03 -8.78 -37.92
N VAL A 276 -15.76 -7.70 -38.26
CA VAL A 276 -16.67 -7.04 -37.30
C VAL A 276 -17.88 -7.88 -36.99
N VAL A 277 -18.43 -8.58 -37.98
CA VAL A 277 -19.52 -9.53 -37.76
C VAL A 277 -19.08 -10.71 -36.88
N ALA A 278 -17.86 -11.23 -37.09
CA ALA A 278 -17.32 -12.29 -36.24
C ALA A 278 -17.18 -11.82 -34.78
N LYS A 279 -16.56 -10.64 -34.56
CA LYS A 279 -16.44 -10.05 -33.22
C LYS A 279 -17.78 -9.66 -32.59
N ALA A 280 -18.75 -9.23 -33.39
CA ALA A 280 -20.09 -8.91 -32.93
C ALA A 280 -20.76 -10.18 -32.37
N ARG A 281 -20.64 -11.33 -33.06
CA ARG A 281 -21.14 -12.62 -32.54
C ARG A 281 -20.46 -13.04 -31.24
N GLU A 282 -19.14 -12.88 -31.13
CA GLU A 282 -18.39 -13.15 -29.89
C GLU A 282 -18.88 -12.28 -28.71
N ASN A 283 -19.40 -11.09 -29.01
CA ASN A 283 -19.97 -10.16 -28.03
C ASN A 283 -21.51 -10.21 -27.96
N HIS A 284 -22.10 -11.31 -28.41
CA HIS A 284 -23.54 -11.62 -28.32
C HIS A 284 -24.47 -10.75 -29.17
N TYR A 285 -23.95 -10.03 -30.16
CA TYR A 285 -24.81 -9.38 -31.16
C TYR A 285 -25.45 -10.43 -32.08
N MET A 286 -26.71 -10.19 -32.44
CA MET A 286 -27.43 -10.92 -33.48
C MET A 286 -26.93 -10.48 -34.87
N ALA A 287 -25.76 -11.01 -35.26
CA ALA A 287 -25.07 -10.69 -36.50
C ALA A 287 -24.92 -11.94 -37.40
N SER A 288 -25.11 -11.76 -38.70
CA SER A 288 -25.14 -12.77 -39.75
C SER A 288 -24.21 -12.37 -40.91
N THR A 289 -23.96 -13.27 -41.85
CA THR A 289 -23.16 -12.92 -43.04
C THR A 289 -23.88 -11.89 -43.91
N ALA A 290 -25.22 -11.81 -43.85
CA ALA A 290 -25.98 -10.76 -44.53
C ALA A 290 -25.62 -9.38 -43.98
N ASP A 291 -25.32 -9.26 -42.68
CA ASP A 291 -24.87 -7.99 -42.09
C ASP A 291 -23.49 -7.58 -42.63
N ALA A 292 -22.58 -8.53 -42.91
CA ALA A 292 -21.29 -8.18 -43.54
C ALA A 292 -21.47 -7.59 -44.95
N ILE A 293 -22.43 -8.12 -45.73
CA ILE A 293 -22.78 -7.60 -47.05
C ILE A 293 -23.44 -6.23 -46.91
N ALA A 294 -24.36 -6.06 -45.96
CA ALA A 294 -25.04 -4.81 -45.70
C ALA A 294 -24.06 -3.71 -45.26
N ILE A 295 -23.10 -4.03 -44.38
CA ILE A 295 -22.04 -3.10 -43.97
C ILE A 295 -21.21 -2.70 -45.18
N TYR A 296 -20.75 -3.66 -46.00
CA TYR A 296 -19.96 -3.36 -47.20
C TYR A 296 -20.69 -2.41 -48.17
N GLN A 297 -21.96 -2.70 -48.48
CA GLN A 297 -22.78 -1.86 -49.36
C GLN A 297 -23.06 -0.49 -48.75
N THR A 298 -23.34 -0.44 -47.45
CA THR A 298 -23.58 0.81 -46.72
C THR A 298 -22.31 1.67 -46.67
N SER A 299 -21.13 1.08 -46.46
CA SER A 299 -19.84 1.81 -46.51
C SER A 299 -19.63 2.48 -47.87
N LEU A 300 -19.90 1.76 -48.97
CA LEU A 300 -19.84 2.31 -50.33
C LEU A 300 -20.86 3.44 -50.55
N LEU A 301 -22.07 3.28 -50.02
CA LEU A 301 -23.10 4.31 -50.12
C LEU A 301 -22.70 5.57 -49.33
N LEU A 302 -22.25 5.43 -48.09
CA LEU A 302 -21.81 6.54 -47.23
C LEU A 302 -20.64 7.30 -47.87
N ALA A 303 -19.66 6.59 -48.40
CA ALA A 303 -18.54 7.19 -49.11
C ALA A 303 -19.01 8.08 -50.27
N ARG A 304 -19.90 7.55 -51.13
CA ARG A 304 -20.47 8.29 -52.27
C ARG A 304 -21.31 9.48 -51.82
N MET A 305 -22.12 9.32 -50.78
CA MET A 305 -22.88 10.43 -50.18
C MET A 305 -21.97 11.52 -49.63
N ARG A 306 -20.75 11.17 -49.20
CA ARG A 306 -19.73 12.11 -48.73
C ARG A 306 -18.84 12.65 -49.85
N GLY A 307 -19.14 12.33 -51.13
CA GLY A 307 -18.39 12.80 -52.28
C GLY A 307 -17.08 12.06 -52.53
N ARG A 308 -16.90 10.89 -51.91
CA ARG A 308 -15.70 10.05 -52.03
C ARG A 308 -15.94 8.90 -52.98
N LEU A 309 -14.91 8.50 -53.70
CA LEU A 309 -14.97 7.32 -54.57
C LEU A 309 -14.93 6.02 -53.73
N HIS A 310 -14.21 6.03 -52.60
CA HIS A 310 -14.00 4.86 -51.73
C HIS A 310 -14.28 5.11 -50.25
N PRO A 311 -14.72 4.06 -49.52
CA PRO A 311 -14.94 4.16 -48.08
C PRO A 311 -13.62 4.27 -47.34
N SER A 312 -13.55 5.26 -46.48
CA SER A 312 -12.54 5.36 -45.43
C SER A 312 -12.84 4.37 -44.29
N PRO A 313 -11.88 4.12 -43.39
CA PRO A 313 -12.13 3.37 -42.14
C PRO A 313 -13.29 3.95 -41.32
N PHE A 314 -13.52 5.27 -41.41
CA PHE A 314 -14.61 5.95 -40.71
C PHE A 314 -15.98 5.66 -41.34
N ASP A 315 -16.06 5.58 -42.67
CA ASP A 315 -17.27 5.16 -43.40
C ASP A 315 -17.63 3.71 -43.07
N PHE A 316 -16.62 2.86 -42.91
CA PHE A 316 -16.79 1.49 -42.43
C PHE A 316 -17.35 1.45 -41.00
N ALA A 317 -16.78 2.21 -40.07
CA ALA A 317 -17.25 2.23 -38.69
C ALA A 317 -18.71 2.73 -38.57
N ASP A 318 -19.06 3.80 -39.29
CA ASP A 318 -20.42 4.34 -39.31
C ASP A 318 -21.42 3.37 -39.96
N ALA A 319 -21.02 2.68 -41.04
CA ALA A 319 -21.83 1.64 -41.66
C ALA A 319 -22.04 0.44 -40.72
N ALA A 320 -21.00 0.01 -40.00
CA ALA A 320 -21.09 -1.08 -39.05
C ALA A 320 -22.04 -0.74 -37.89
N GLU A 321 -21.92 0.46 -37.32
CA GLU A 321 -22.84 0.95 -36.29
C GLU A 321 -24.28 0.98 -36.80
N THR A 322 -24.49 1.49 -38.02
CA THR A 322 -25.82 1.55 -38.65
C THR A 322 -26.44 0.17 -38.89
N CYS A 323 -25.65 -0.83 -39.29
CA CYS A 323 -26.15 -2.17 -39.62
C CYS A 323 -26.26 -3.11 -38.40
N LEU A 324 -25.40 -2.95 -37.40
CA LEU A 324 -25.31 -3.86 -36.25
C LEU A 324 -25.93 -3.31 -34.97
N ASP A 325 -25.94 -2.00 -34.77
CA ASP A 325 -26.52 -1.40 -33.56
C ASP A 325 -28.04 -1.32 -33.69
N LYS A 326 -28.71 -2.21 -32.93
CA LYS A 326 -30.17 -2.34 -32.90
C LYS A 326 -30.76 -1.75 -31.60
N GLY A 327 -29.99 -0.93 -30.87
CA GLY A 327 -30.46 -0.22 -29.68
C GLY A 327 -30.53 -1.06 -28.40
N ASP A 328 -29.71 -2.12 -28.28
CA ASP A 328 -29.67 -2.98 -27.09
C ASP A 328 -28.57 -2.51 -26.10
N PRO A 329 -28.95 -1.93 -24.94
CA PRO A 329 -27.99 -1.43 -23.96
C PRO A 329 -27.32 -2.55 -23.15
N THR A 330 -27.69 -3.82 -23.34
CA THR A 330 -27.14 -4.97 -22.58
C THR A 330 -25.85 -5.54 -23.18
N MET A 331 -25.42 -5.04 -24.34
CA MET A 331 -24.25 -5.54 -25.04
C MET A 331 -22.95 -5.24 -24.28
N ARG A 332 -22.05 -6.23 -24.21
CA ARG A 332 -20.77 -6.12 -23.48
C ARG A 332 -19.87 -4.99 -24.00
N ARG A 333 -19.96 -4.67 -25.29
CA ARG A 333 -19.13 -3.69 -26.00
C ARG A 333 -19.92 -3.07 -27.13
N SER A 334 -19.81 -1.76 -27.35
CA SER A 334 -20.47 -1.10 -28.48
C SER A 334 -19.89 -1.54 -29.84
N VAL A 335 -20.70 -1.45 -30.90
CA VAL A 335 -20.25 -1.76 -32.28
C VAL A 335 -19.04 -0.90 -32.67
N ARG A 336 -19.08 0.40 -32.33
CA ARG A 336 -17.98 1.33 -32.57
C ARG A 336 -16.68 0.90 -31.89
N HIS A 337 -16.76 0.30 -30.71
CA HIS A 337 -15.61 -0.30 -30.05
C HIS A 337 -15.10 -1.54 -30.81
N LEU A 338 -15.97 -2.42 -31.29
CA LEU A 338 -15.57 -3.59 -32.08
C LEU A 338 -14.86 -3.18 -33.38
N CYS A 339 -15.35 -2.14 -34.07
CA CYS A 339 -14.67 -1.54 -35.22
C CYS A 339 -13.28 -1.03 -34.83
N GLY A 340 -13.17 -0.32 -33.71
CA GLY A 340 -11.89 0.17 -33.19
C GLY A 340 -10.88 -0.94 -32.91
N MET A 341 -11.31 -2.11 -32.39
CA MET A 341 -10.42 -3.25 -32.18
C MET A 341 -9.88 -3.83 -33.50
N ILE A 342 -10.70 -3.83 -34.55
CA ILE A 342 -10.34 -4.38 -35.86
C ILE A 342 -9.40 -3.44 -36.60
N MET A 343 -9.68 -2.15 -36.57
CA MET A 343 -8.87 -1.13 -37.25
C MET A 343 -7.59 -0.82 -36.47
N GLY A 344 -7.70 -0.71 -35.15
CA GLY A 344 -6.65 -0.23 -34.25
C GLY A 344 -5.71 -1.29 -33.70
N GLY A 345 -6.18 -2.53 -33.51
CA GLY A 345 -5.42 -3.53 -32.76
C GLY A 345 -5.09 -3.09 -31.32
N ASP A 346 -4.55 -4.01 -30.53
CA ASP A 346 -4.18 -3.80 -29.13
C ASP A 346 -2.65 -3.87 -28.93
N ARG A 347 -1.88 -3.53 -29.98
CA ARG A 347 -0.43 -3.68 -29.97
C ARG A 347 0.18 -2.82 -28.85
N VAL A 348 0.80 -3.49 -27.89
CA VAL A 348 1.56 -2.84 -26.81
C VAL A 348 3.02 -2.70 -27.24
N GLY A 349 3.55 -1.48 -27.15
CA GLY A 349 4.95 -1.18 -27.40
C GLY A 349 5.89 -1.90 -26.43
N LYS A 350 7.10 -2.22 -26.88
CA LYS A 350 8.15 -2.77 -26.00
C LYS A 350 9.09 -1.68 -25.55
N VAL A 351 9.31 -1.60 -24.23
CA VAL A 351 10.26 -0.67 -23.63
C VAL A 351 11.51 -1.43 -23.19
N GLY A 352 12.69 -0.86 -23.46
CA GLY A 352 13.95 -1.42 -23.01
C GLY A 352 14.10 -1.33 -21.49
N TYR A 353 14.91 -2.20 -20.90
CA TYR A 353 15.12 -2.21 -19.44
C TYR A 353 15.63 -0.88 -18.89
N THR A 354 16.63 -0.28 -19.55
CA THR A 354 17.25 0.98 -19.14
C THR A 354 16.30 2.17 -19.21
N THR A 355 15.20 2.04 -19.94
CA THR A 355 14.19 3.09 -20.11
C THR A 355 13.02 2.98 -19.13
N LEU A 356 12.91 1.89 -18.35
CA LEU A 356 11.83 1.76 -17.36
C LEU A 356 11.94 2.81 -16.24
N PRO A 357 10.81 3.15 -15.56
CA PRO A 357 10.84 4.02 -14.39
C PRO A 357 11.83 3.53 -13.33
N PRO A 358 12.57 4.43 -12.64
CA PRO A 358 13.58 4.06 -11.66
C PRO A 358 13.09 3.08 -10.59
N LEU A 359 11.89 3.31 -10.03
CA LEU A 359 11.27 2.44 -9.04
C LEU A 359 11.04 1.01 -9.59
N VAL A 360 10.56 0.90 -10.83
CA VAL A 360 10.28 -0.39 -11.47
C VAL A 360 11.59 -1.16 -11.70
N ARG A 361 12.67 -0.47 -12.10
CA ARG A 361 14.00 -1.09 -12.26
C ARG A 361 14.54 -1.61 -10.92
N ASP A 362 14.47 -0.79 -9.87
CA ASP A 362 14.91 -1.19 -8.53
C ASP A 362 14.20 -2.47 -8.04
N VAL A 363 12.89 -2.59 -8.30
CA VAL A 363 12.13 -3.81 -7.99
C VAL A 363 12.65 -5.02 -8.79
N TYR A 364 12.86 -4.88 -10.10
CA TYR A 364 13.41 -5.97 -10.91
C TYR A 364 14.84 -6.36 -10.50
N ASP A 365 15.71 -5.38 -10.22
CA ASP A 365 17.09 -5.62 -9.79
C ASP A 365 17.14 -6.43 -8.49
N ARG A 366 16.29 -6.09 -7.51
CA ARG A 366 16.21 -6.82 -6.23
C ARG A 366 15.61 -8.23 -6.38
N LEU A 367 14.59 -8.39 -7.23
CA LEU A 367 13.93 -9.68 -7.47
C LEU A 367 14.68 -10.61 -8.43
N ALA A 368 15.75 -10.13 -9.09
CA ALA A 368 16.58 -10.95 -9.97
C ALA A 368 17.16 -12.19 -9.24
N THR A 369 17.38 -12.08 -7.93
CA THR A 369 17.90 -13.15 -7.06
C THR A 369 16.98 -14.36 -6.95
N VAL A 370 15.67 -14.18 -7.14
CA VAL A 370 14.63 -15.23 -7.11
C VAL A 370 14.12 -15.59 -8.52
N GLY A 371 14.84 -15.16 -9.57
CA GLY A 371 14.56 -15.55 -10.96
C GLY A 371 13.44 -14.76 -11.64
N VAL A 372 13.05 -13.61 -11.10
CA VAL A 372 12.10 -12.69 -11.75
C VAL A 372 12.86 -11.85 -12.77
N ILE A 373 12.45 -11.93 -14.04
CA ILE A 373 13.12 -11.28 -15.17
C ILE A 373 12.12 -10.37 -15.89
N PRO A 374 12.50 -9.14 -16.27
CA PRO A 374 11.65 -8.27 -17.08
C PRO A 374 11.19 -8.94 -18.38
N GLY A 375 9.91 -8.77 -18.72
CA GLY A 375 9.34 -9.26 -19.98
C GLY A 375 8.87 -10.72 -19.97
N LYS A 376 9.01 -11.45 -18.86
CA LYS A 376 8.44 -12.79 -18.69
C LYS A 376 6.95 -12.68 -18.33
N SER A 377 6.08 -13.31 -19.12
CA SER A 377 4.62 -13.32 -18.89
C SER A 377 4.13 -14.45 -17.98
N THR A 378 5.02 -15.22 -17.36
CA THR A 378 4.64 -16.33 -16.47
C THR A 378 4.69 -15.88 -15.02
N VAL A 379 3.78 -16.38 -14.19
CA VAL A 379 3.89 -16.30 -12.73
C VAL A 379 5.16 -17.02 -12.29
N THR A 380 5.97 -16.36 -11.48
CA THR A 380 7.21 -16.93 -10.92
C THR A 380 6.95 -17.29 -9.47
N ARG A 381 7.09 -18.58 -9.13
CA ARG A 381 6.97 -19.06 -7.75
C ARG A 381 8.34 -18.99 -7.07
N ALA A 382 8.44 -18.19 -6.02
CA ALA A 382 9.64 -18.07 -5.19
C ALA A 382 9.46 -18.87 -3.89
N LEU A 383 10.32 -19.86 -3.67
CA LEU A 383 10.40 -20.62 -2.43
C LEU A 383 11.64 -20.16 -1.67
N MET A 384 11.47 -19.62 -0.47
CA MET A 384 12.53 -18.96 0.28
C MET A 384 12.74 -19.63 1.63
N ASP A 385 13.91 -20.24 1.84
CA ASP A 385 14.36 -20.74 3.15
C ASP A 385 15.25 -19.68 3.81
N LEU A 386 14.62 -18.83 4.64
CA LEU A 386 15.29 -17.71 5.29
C LEU A 386 16.26 -18.15 6.39
N ARG A 387 16.16 -19.38 6.89
CA ARG A 387 17.13 -19.92 7.86
C ARG A 387 18.48 -20.23 7.20
N LYS A 388 18.45 -20.78 5.98
CA LYS A 388 19.67 -21.20 5.27
C LYS A 388 20.27 -20.10 4.44
N GLU A 389 19.44 -19.29 3.78
CA GLU A 389 19.86 -18.29 2.80
C GLU A 389 19.51 -16.84 3.22
N GLY A 390 19.28 -16.63 4.52
CA GLY A 390 18.83 -15.37 5.12
C GLY A 390 19.54 -14.11 4.59
N PRO A 391 20.89 -14.01 4.62
CA PRO A 391 21.59 -12.79 4.20
C PRO A 391 21.28 -12.34 2.76
N ARG A 392 21.01 -13.29 1.85
CA ARG A 392 20.68 -13.01 0.45
C ARG A 392 19.18 -12.78 0.25
N LEU A 393 18.33 -13.50 0.99
CA LEU A 393 16.88 -13.55 0.76
C LEU A 393 16.07 -12.58 1.62
N LEU A 394 16.61 -12.08 2.74
CA LEU A 394 15.91 -11.12 3.61
C LEU A 394 15.50 -9.84 2.87
N PRO A 395 16.38 -9.17 2.07
CA PRO A 395 15.97 -7.98 1.33
C PRO A 395 14.85 -8.23 0.31
N VAL A 396 14.79 -9.45 -0.23
CA VAL A 396 13.72 -9.87 -1.15
C VAL A 396 12.41 -10.05 -0.39
N SER A 397 12.45 -10.71 0.77
CA SER A 397 11.29 -10.88 1.65
C SER A 397 10.72 -9.51 2.05
N ASP A 398 11.58 -8.59 2.46
CA ASP A 398 11.16 -7.22 2.84
C ASP A 398 10.51 -6.49 1.68
N LEU A 399 11.09 -6.58 0.47
CA LEU A 399 10.49 -5.99 -0.72
C LEU A 399 9.10 -6.58 -1.03
N LEU A 400 8.94 -7.91 -0.96
CA LEU A 400 7.66 -8.57 -1.25
C LEU A 400 6.57 -8.19 -0.24
N TRP A 401 6.92 -8.10 1.04
CA TRP A 401 6.01 -7.64 2.08
C TRP A 401 5.64 -6.15 1.93
N ARG A 402 6.60 -5.28 1.57
CA ARG A 402 6.34 -3.87 1.26
C ARG A 402 5.41 -3.71 0.04
N LEU A 403 5.66 -4.46 -1.03
CA LEU A 403 4.81 -4.48 -2.21
C LEU A 403 3.40 -4.97 -1.88
N ARG A 404 3.27 -6.00 -1.03
CA ARG A 404 1.98 -6.51 -0.55
C ARG A 404 1.21 -5.46 0.26
N ALA A 405 1.90 -4.69 1.09
CA ALA A 405 1.30 -3.61 1.88
C ALA A 405 0.86 -2.43 0.99
N LEU A 406 1.63 -2.09 -0.04
CA LEU A 406 1.32 -1.01 -0.97
C LEU A 406 0.24 -1.36 -2.00
N LEU A 407 0.18 -2.62 -2.41
CA LEU A 407 -0.72 -3.12 -3.46
C LEU A 407 -1.59 -4.29 -2.95
N PRO A 408 -2.47 -4.07 -1.95
CA PRO A 408 -3.24 -5.15 -1.33
C PRO A 408 -4.24 -5.82 -2.28
N SER A 409 -4.77 -5.07 -3.25
CA SER A 409 -5.73 -5.54 -4.24
C SER A 409 -5.07 -6.08 -5.52
N SER A 410 -3.74 -5.97 -5.64
CA SER A 410 -3.02 -6.40 -6.84
C SER A 410 -2.58 -7.85 -6.73
N ASP A 411 -2.60 -8.55 -7.86
CA ASP A 411 -2.02 -9.88 -8.01
C ASP A 411 -0.49 -9.85 -8.19
N ALA A 412 0.15 -8.68 -8.09
CA ALA A 412 1.59 -8.53 -8.30
C ALA A 412 2.44 -9.44 -7.42
N VAL A 413 2.07 -9.53 -6.13
CA VAL A 413 2.73 -10.39 -5.13
C VAL A 413 1.68 -11.06 -4.24
N ARG A 414 1.66 -12.39 -4.26
CA ARG A 414 0.74 -13.18 -3.45
C ARG A 414 1.52 -14.10 -2.50
N PRO A 415 1.38 -13.95 -1.18
CA PRO A 415 1.93 -14.91 -0.24
C PRO A 415 1.13 -16.21 -0.32
N VAL A 416 1.82 -17.33 -0.48
CA VAL A 416 1.27 -18.69 -0.41
C VAL A 416 1.55 -19.30 0.96
N MET A 417 2.73 -19.03 1.53
CA MET A 417 3.12 -19.41 2.88
C MET A 417 4.03 -18.34 3.49
N GLY A 418 3.92 -18.13 4.80
CA GLY A 418 4.66 -17.12 5.55
C GLY A 418 3.74 -16.04 6.12
N GLU A 419 4.13 -15.47 7.25
CA GLU A 419 3.42 -14.36 7.88
C GLU A 419 4.41 -13.29 8.36
N ARG A 420 4.00 -12.03 8.26
CA ARG A 420 4.74 -10.88 8.78
C ARG A 420 4.00 -10.32 9.98
N ARG A 421 4.50 -10.62 11.18
CA ARG A 421 3.96 -10.15 12.46
C ARG A 421 5.09 -9.78 13.40
N LEU A 422 4.82 -8.89 14.36
CA LEU A 422 5.77 -8.53 15.40
C LEU A 422 6.13 -9.76 16.24
N GLY A 423 7.42 -9.95 16.51
CA GLY A 423 7.94 -11.02 17.37
C GLY A 423 7.98 -12.42 16.74
N VAL A 424 7.41 -12.61 15.54
CA VAL A 424 7.42 -13.91 14.86
C VAL A 424 8.66 -14.01 13.96
N PRO A 425 9.56 -14.99 14.17
CA PRO A 425 10.74 -15.16 13.33
C PRO A 425 10.34 -15.63 11.93
N ARG A 426 11.00 -15.08 10.91
CA ARG A 426 10.77 -15.44 9.50
C ARG A 426 11.62 -16.66 9.17
N VAL A 427 10.97 -17.82 9.06
CA VAL A 427 11.65 -19.11 8.88
C VAL A 427 11.64 -19.53 7.42
N GLN A 428 10.46 -19.59 6.82
CA GLN A 428 10.26 -19.99 5.44
C GLN A 428 9.09 -19.21 4.85
N GLU A 429 9.21 -18.83 3.58
CA GLU A 429 8.18 -18.10 2.85
C GLU A 429 8.01 -18.70 1.45
N SER A 430 6.79 -18.64 0.91
CA SER A 430 6.52 -18.93 -0.48
C SER A 430 5.61 -17.89 -1.11
N TRP A 431 5.95 -17.50 -2.33
CA TRP A 431 5.33 -16.38 -3.03
C TRP A 431 5.03 -16.73 -4.48
N ASP A 432 3.89 -16.27 -4.97
CA ASP A 432 3.59 -16.19 -6.39
C ASP A 432 3.76 -14.73 -6.84
N ILE A 433 4.70 -14.50 -7.76
CA ILE A 433 5.09 -13.16 -8.24
C ILE A 433 4.68 -13.00 -9.71
N LYS A 434 3.91 -11.94 -9.99
CA LYS A 434 3.35 -11.64 -11.32
C LYS A 434 3.63 -10.18 -11.69
N LEU A 435 4.72 -9.90 -12.40
CA LEU A 435 5.08 -8.53 -12.83
C LEU A 435 4.84 -8.31 -14.33
N HIS A 436 3.62 -8.59 -14.81
CA HIS A 436 3.21 -8.33 -16.19
C HIS A 436 1.73 -7.92 -16.24
N GLY A 437 1.32 -7.32 -17.36
CA GLY A 437 -0.06 -6.89 -17.57
C GLY A 437 -0.54 -5.92 -16.49
N PRO A 438 -1.75 -6.10 -15.91
CA PRO A 438 -2.30 -5.20 -14.89
C PRO A 438 -1.41 -5.04 -13.66
N ALA A 439 -0.73 -6.10 -13.23
CA ALA A 439 0.12 -6.06 -12.05
C ALA A 439 1.39 -5.21 -12.26
N LEU A 440 1.92 -5.16 -13.49
CA LEU A 440 3.02 -4.25 -13.82
C LEU A 440 2.55 -2.80 -13.85
N ARG A 441 1.32 -2.53 -14.31
CA ARG A 441 0.72 -1.19 -14.23
C ARG A 441 0.62 -0.72 -12.79
N ASP A 442 0.07 -1.53 -11.90
CA ASP A 442 -0.09 -1.14 -10.49
C ASP A 442 1.27 -0.78 -9.85
N LEU A 443 2.34 -1.47 -10.25
CA LEU A 443 3.71 -1.13 -9.86
C LEU A 443 4.22 0.18 -10.51
N ILE A 444 3.93 0.40 -11.79
CA ILE A 444 4.28 1.64 -12.51
C ILE A 444 3.57 2.84 -11.87
N GLU A 445 2.33 2.68 -11.42
CA GLU A 445 1.58 3.77 -10.77
C GLU A 445 2.26 4.25 -9.48
N LEU A 446 2.89 3.35 -8.72
CA LEU A 446 3.70 3.74 -7.56
C LEU A 446 4.86 4.67 -7.94
N ALA A 447 5.38 4.59 -9.17
CA ALA A 447 6.46 5.45 -9.64
C ALA A 447 6.04 6.92 -9.79
N TYR A 448 4.75 7.24 -9.79
CA TYR A 448 4.26 8.63 -9.72
C TYR A 448 4.32 9.20 -8.29
N GLU A 449 4.38 8.34 -7.27
CA GLU A 449 4.39 8.75 -5.86
C GLU A 449 5.81 8.87 -5.29
N GLY A 450 6.77 8.13 -5.83
CA GLY A 450 8.17 8.12 -5.38
C GLY A 450 9.09 7.30 -6.29
N VAL A 451 10.40 7.38 -6.04
CA VAL A 451 11.43 6.71 -6.88
C VAL A 451 11.90 5.37 -6.30
N THR A 452 11.49 5.05 -5.07
CA THR A 452 11.75 3.77 -4.39
C THR A 452 10.49 3.30 -3.65
N ILE A 453 10.37 1.99 -3.41
CA ILE A 453 9.24 1.41 -2.66
C ILE A 453 9.17 1.94 -1.24
N GLU A 454 10.33 2.12 -0.59
CA GLU A 454 10.41 2.64 0.78
C GLU A 454 9.90 4.08 0.87
N GLN A 455 10.21 4.94 -0.10
CA GLN A 455 9.70 6.31 -0.12
C GLN A 455 8.19 6.37 -0.33
N VAL A 456 7.65 5.54 -1.23
CA VAL A 456 6.20 5.47 -1.48
C VAL A 456 5.47 4.99 -0.22
N LEU A 457 6.02 3.99 0.47
CA LEU A 457 5.49 3.51 1.74
C LEU A 457 5.53 4.61 2.82
N GLU A 458 6.67 5.26 3.02
CA GLU A 458 6.81 6.36 3.99
C GLU A 458 5.79 7.47 3.72
N ARG A 459 5.66 7.89 2.46
CA ARG A 459 4.69 8.91 2.04
C ARG A 459 3.25 8.49 2.34
N ARG A 460 2.82 7.30 1.93
CA ARG A 460 1.44 6.82 2.16
C ARG A 460 1.13 6.63 3.64
N LEU A 461 2.10 6.20 4.46
CA LEU A 461 1.93 6.10 5.91
C LEU A 461 1.73 7.50 6.53
N ARG A 462 2.55 8.50 6.14
CA ARG A 462 2.37 9.89 6.58
C ARG A 462 1.04 10.48 6.13
N ASP A 463 0.69 10.35 4.86
CA ASP A 463 -0.55 10.90 4.32
C ASP A 463 -1.79 10.36 5.06
N LYS A 464 -1.77 9.06 5.43
CA LYS A 464 -2.84 8.45 6.25
C LYS A 464 -2.81 8.91 7.71
N ALA A 465 -1.64 9.09 8.30
CA ALA A 465 -1.51 9.48 9.71
C ALA A 465 -1.91 10.94 9.98
N PHE A 466 -1.69 11.82 9.00
CA PHE A 466 -2.03 13.24 9.06
C PHE A 466 -3.36 13.57 8.34
N ALA A 467 -4.13 12.56 7.95
CA ALA A 467 -5.46 12.74 7.39
C ALA A 467 -6.42 13.37 8.44
N PRO A 468 -7.40 14.20 8.02
CA PRO A 468 -8.28 14.90 8.95
C PRO A 468 -9.19 13.97 9.77
N ASN A 469 -9.40 12.74 9.32
CA ASN A 469 -10.19 11.70 9.98
C ASN A 469 -9.33 10.61 10.65
N ALA A 470 -8.03 10.84 10.82
CA ALA A 470 -7.14 9.89 11.49
C ALA A 470 -7.50 9.77 12.98
N THR A 471 -7.52 8.55 13.51
CA THR A 471 -7.78 8.25 14.92
C THR A 471 -6.51 7.71 15.59
N ALA A 472 -6.45 7.76 16.92
CA ALA A 472 -5.32 7.19 17.66
C ALA A 472 -5.09 5.70 17.31
N ALA A 473 -6.16 4.93 17.12
CA ALA A 473 -6.08 3.53 16.72
C ALA A 473 -5.50 3.32 15.32
N THR A 474 -5.95 4.11 14.33
CA THR A 474 -5.42 3.99 12.97
C THR A 474 -3.95 4.38 12.94
N VAL A 475 -3.56 5.49 13.58
CA VAL A 475 -2.17 5.95 13.57
C VAL A 475 -1.24 5.03 14.35
N LEU A 476 -1.68 4.48 15.50
CA LEU A 476 -0.90 3.46 16.21
C LEU A 476 -0.69 2.21 15.34
N GLY A 477 -1.69 1.83 14.54
CA GLY A 477 -1.54 0.79 13.51
C GLY A 477 -0.52 1.14 12.43
N LEU A 478 -0.48 2.39 11.97
CA LEU A 478 0.52 2.85 11.02
C LEU A 478 1.94 2.89 11.61
N ALA A 479 2.08 3.19 12.91
CA ALA A 479 3.36 3.11 13.61
C ALA A 479 3.86 1.65 13.72
N GLU A 480 2.95 0.70 13.98
CA GLU A 480 3.24 -0.75 13.90
C GLU A 480 3.64 -1.17 12.48
N ASP A 481 2.92 -0.70 11.45
CA ASP A 481 3.26 -0.96 10.04
C ASP A 481 4.62 -0.37 9.65
N ALA A 482 4.98 0.81 10.17
CA ALA A 482 6.30 1.40 9.97
C ALA A 482 7.42 0.53 10.56
N LEU A 483 7.21 -0.03 11.76
CA LEU A 483 8.13 -0.98 12.38
C LEU A 483 8.23 -2.29 11.59
N LEU A 484 7.12 -2.76 11.01
CA LEU A 484 7.08 -4.02 10.27
C LEU A 484 7.67 -3.91 8.87
N TYR A 485 7.39 -2.83 8.14
CA TYR A 485 7.68 -2.72 6.71
C TYR A 485 8.75 -1.69 6.38
N ALA A 486 8.80 -0.54 7.05
CA ALA A 486 9.77 0.51 6.72
C ALA A 486 11.13 0.29 7.39
N GLU A 487 11.16 -0.40 8.53
CA GLU A 487 12.39 -0.64 9.33
C GLU A 487 13.17 0.67 9.63
N ARG A 488 12.42 1.77 9.83
CA ARG A 488 12.95 3.09 10.18
C ARG A 488 12.40 3.54 11.51
N ASP A 489 13.25 3.57 12.53
CA ASP A 489 12.83 3.94 13.89
C ASP A 489 12.27 5.37 13.93
N ARG A 490 12.89 6.32 13.21
CA ARG A 490 12.43 7.71 13.14
C ARG A 490 11.00 7.86 12.59
N LEU A 491 10.62 7.07 11.59
CA LEU A 491 9.25 7.11 11.06
C LEU A 491 8.26 6.56 12.08
N SER A 492 8.61 5.47 12.76
CA SER A 492 7.76 4.92 13.82
C SER A 492 7.61 5.87 15.01
N GLU A 493 8.64 6.64 15.32
CA GLU A 493 8.63 7.67 16.37
C GLU A 493 7.72 8.84 16.01
N GLU A 494 7.86 9.41 14.80
CA GLU A 494 6.98 10.48 14.29
C GLU A 494 5.51 10.07 14.30
N LEU A 495 5.21 8.86 13.81
CA LEU A 495 3.84 8.32 13.80
C LEU A 495 3.35 8.01 15.23
N GLY A 496 4.25 7.54 16.09
CA GLY A 496 3.98 7.28 17.50
C GLY A 496 3.60 8.53 18.27
N GLU A 497 4.38 9.61 18.14
CA GLU A 497 4.09 10.93 18.71
C GLU A 497 2.72 11.44 18.22
N ARG A 498 2.44 11.30 16.93
CA ARG A 498 1.13 11.67 16.37
C ARG A 498 -0.01 10.84 16.98
N ALA A 499 0.20 9.55 17.26
CA ALA A 499 -0.80 8.73 17.94
C ALA A 499 -1.04 9.21 19.39
N VAL A 500 0.00 9.66 20.10
CA VAL A 500 -0.13 10.26 21.45
C VAL A 500 -0.97 11.53 21.40
N GLU A 501 -0.73 12.41 20.43
CA GLU A 501 -1.54 13.63 20.24
C GLU A 501 -3.01 13.31 20.00
N LEU A 502 -3.31 12.38 19.10
CA LEU A 502 -4.69 11.98 18.79
C LEU A 502 -5.38 11.32 19.96
N LEU A 503 -4.64 10.56 20.79
CA LEU A 503 -5.20 9.95 21.99
C LEU A 503 -5.64 11.00 23.02
N ARG A 504 -4.91 12.12 23.15
CA ARG A 504 -5.29 13.23 24.05
C ARG A 504 -6.58 13.92 23.61
N LEU A 505 -6.85 13.91 22.31
CA LEU A 505 -8.02 14.55 21.70
C LEU A 505 -9.22 13.60 21.58
N GLU A 506 -9.04 12.32 21.86
CA GLU A 506 -10.14 11.35 21.82
C GLU A 506 -11.15 11.69 22.91
N LEU A 507 -12.45 11.62 22.60
CA LEU A 507 -13.53 11.94 23.55
C LEU A 507 -14.40 10.73 23.88
N SER A 508 -14.06 9.56 23.34
CA SER A 508 -14.92 8.37 23.40
C SER A 508 -14.11 7.11 23.69
N ALA A 509 -14.79 6.10 24.23
CA ALA A 509 -14.22 4.78 24.50
C ALA A 509 -14.17 3.85 23.27
N ALA A 510 -14.59 4.32 22.09
CA ALA A 510 -14.87 3.46 20.94
C ALA A 510 -13.66 2.61 20.50
N ASN A 511 -12.45 3.17 20.55
CA ASN A 511 -11.24 2.51 20.09
C ASN A 511 -10.42 1.84 21.22
N ALA A 512 -10.88 1.91 22.48
CA ALA A 512 -10.08 1.53 23.64
C ALA A 512 -9.60 0.07 23.59
N ARG A 513 -10.46 -0.85 23.12
CA ARG A 513 -10.10 -2.27 22.98
C ARG A 513 -9.00 -2.49 21.95
N GLU A 514 -9.15 -1.91 20.75
CA GLU A 514 -8.14 -2.05 19.68
C GLU A 514 -6.80 -1.46 20.11
N LEU A 515 -6.84 -0.27 20.74
CA LEU A 515 -5.67 0.39 21.27
C LEU A 515 -4.96 -0.45 22.34
N PHE A 516 -5.70 -1.00 23.29
CA PHE A 516 -5.13 -1.88 24.31
C PHE A 516 -4.46 -3.12 23.71
N GLU A 517 -5.15 -3.85 22.83
CA GLU A 517 -4.61 -5.06 22.21
C GLU A 517 -3.31 -4.77 21.45
N ARG A 518 -3.26 -3.63 20.74
CA ARG A 518 -2.12 -3.21 19.93
C ARG A 518 -0.94 -2.71 20.78
N VAL A 519 -1.19 -1.80 21.73
CA VAL A 519 -0.16 -1.32 22.67
C VAL A 519 0.44 -2.46 23.47
N ARG A 520 -0.38 -3.40 23.96
CA ARG A 520 0.12 -4.56 24.72
C ARG A 520 1.11 -5.39 23.89
N ARG A 521 0.80 -5.65 22.61
CA ARG A 521 1.71 -6.35 21.69
C ARG A 521 2.99 -5.55 21.45
N LEU A 522 2.88 -4.25 21.20
CA LEU A 522 4.02 -3.36 20.96
C LEU A 522 4.96 -3.28 22.17
N VAL A 523 4.41 -3.06 23.37
CA VAL A 523 5.18 -3.01 24.62
C VAL A 523 5.91 -4.33 24.85
N HIS A 524 5.22 -5.46 24.66
CA HIS A 524 5.84 -6.78 24.84
C HIS A 524 6.99 -7.01 23.84
N HIS A 525 6.79 -6.66 22.57
CA HIS A 525 7.81 -6.82 21.52
C HIS A 525 9.01 -5.90 21.71
N LEU A 526 8.77 -4.61 21.98
CA LEU A 526 9.84 -3.60 22.03
C LEU A 526 10.62 -3.65 23.35
N ARG A 527 9.99 -4.06 24.46
CA ARG A 527 10.71 -4.28 25.73
C ARG A 527 11.76 -5.39 25.64
N ALA A 528 11.60 -6.35 24.73
CA ALA A 528 12.58 -7.40 24.50
C ALA A 528 13.80 -6.95 23.68
N ARG A 529 13.82 -5.72 23.15
CA ARG A 529 14.94 -5.19 22.36
C ARG A 529 16.06 -4.64 23.27
N PRO A 530 17.32 -4.63 22.80
CA PRO A 530 18.46 -4.11 23.56
C PRO A 530 18.32 -2.63 23.96
N GLU A 531 17.66 -1.83 23.11
CA GLU A 531 17.47 -0.38 23.29
C GLU A 531 16.36 -0.03 24.30
N GLY A 532 15.59 -1.02 24.76
CA GLY A 532 14.48 -0.82 25.68
C GLY A 532 13.23 -0.24 25.01
N LEU A 533 12.34 0.33 25.83
CA LEU A 533 11.06 0.89 25.38
C LEU A 533 11.26 2.29 24.77
N PRO A 534 10.78 2.56 23.53
CA PRO A 534 10.86 3.90 22.95
C PRO A 534 10.06 4.94 23.74
N HIS A 535 10.54 6.18 23.76
CA HIS A 535 9.92 7.29 24.50
C HIS A 535 8.45 7.50 24.10
N TRP A 536 8.15 7.57 22.81
CA TRP A 536 6.77 7.77 22.32
C TRP A 536 5.80 6.70 22.83
N LEU A 537 6.25 5.44 23.01
CA LEU A 537 5.40 4.35 23.49
C LEU A 537 5.21 4.43 25.00
N GLY A 538 6.24 4.87 25.74
CA GLY A 538 6.09 5.24 27.15
C GLY A 538 5.05 6.37 27.32
N ASP A 539 5.20 7.44 26.55
CA ASP A 539 4.29 8.59 26.54
C ASP A 539 2.86 8.18 26.15
N PHE A 540 2.70 7.26 25.20
CA PHE A 540 1.40 6.71 24.83
C PHE A 540 0.73 5.98 25.99
N VAL A 541 1.48 5.14 26.72
CA VAL A 541 0.95 4.41 27.88
C VAL A 541 0.59 5.38 29.02
N ALA A 542 1.47 6.33 29.34
CA ALA A 542 1.22 7.31 30.39
C ALA A 542 0.02 8.21 30.05
N THR A 543 -0.03 8.71 28.81
CA THR A 543 -1.15 9.52 28.29
C THR A 543 -2.45 8.71 28.30
N GLY A 544 -2.45 7.47 27.81
CA GLY A 544 -3.65 6.62 27.78
C GLY A 544 -4.16 6.26 29.17
N TYR A 545 -3.27 6.03 30.14
CA TYR A 545 -3.65 5.77 31.53
C TYR A 545 -4.38 6.98 32.12
N GLN A 546 -3.80 8.18 32.00
CA GLN A 546 -4.40 9.42 32.49
C GLN A 546 -5.71 9.74 31.76
N HIS A 547 -5.70 9.59 30.44
CA HIS A 547 -6.84 9.89 29.58
C HIS A 547 -8.03 8.98 29.90
N TYR A 548 -7.85 7.67 29.87
CA TYR A 548 -8.94 6.75 30.19
C TYR A 548 -9.38 6.84 31.65
N ALA A 549 -8.46 7.02 32.61
CA ALA A 549 -8.85 7.28 34.00
C ALA A 549 -9.78 8.50 34.12
N SER A 550 -9.50 9.58 33.37
CA SER A 550 -10.35 10.78 33.37
C SER A 550 -11.72 10.58 32.70
N LEU A 551 -11.81 9.70 31.69
CA LEU A 551 -13.06 9.41 30.98
C LEU A 551 -13.97 8.41 31.72
N LEU A 552 -13.41 7.53 32.56
CA LEU A 552 -14.16 6.47 33.24
C LEU A 552 -15.49 6.95 33.87
N PRO A 553 -15.55 8.03 34.68
CA PRO A 553 -16.80 8.44 35.31
C PRO A 553 -17.91 8.76 34.30
N GLN A 554 -17.57 9.43 33.21
CA GLN A 554 -18.52 9.78 32.15
C GLN A 554 -18.92 8.55 31.34
N SER A 555 -17.97 7.67 31.01
CA SER A 555 -18.21 6.43 30.28
C SER A 555 -19.08 5.42 31.04
N PHE A 556 -18.98 5.38 32.37
CA PHE A 556 -19.88 4.61 33.23
C PHE A 556 -21.31 5.19 33.26
N ALA A 557 -21.45 6.53 33.22
CA ALA A 557 -22.74 7.22 33.24
C ALA A 557 -23.46 7.24 31.88
N ASP A 558 -22.71 7.30 30.78
CA ASP A 558 -23.22 7.47 29.43
C ASP A 558 -23.90 6.19 28.90
N ARG A 559 -25.16 6.26 28.49
CA ARG A 559 -25.87 5.11 27.90
C ARG A 559 -25.34 4.72 26.51
N GLY A 560 -24.62 5.60 25.81
CA GLY A 560 -24.05 5.32 24.49
C GLY A 560 -22.79 4.47 24.50
N THR A 561 -22.05 4.45 25.62
CA THR A 561 -20.83 3.65 25.77
C THR A 561 -21.16 2.19 26.05
N SER A 562 -20.69 1.27 25.22
CA SER A 562 -20.97 -0.17 25.39
C SER A 562 -20.12 -0.79 26.51
N PRO A 563 -20.59 -1.90 27.14
CA PRO A 563 -19.81 -2.62 28.15
C PRO A 563 -18.44 -3.10 27.64
N GLU A 564 -18.33 -3.50 26.37
CA GLU A 564 -17.08 -3.96 25.76
C GLU A 564 -16.06 -2.82 25.61
N GLN A 565 -16.53 -1.62 25.26
CA GLN A 565 -15.69 -0.42 25.18
C GLN A 565 -15.13 -0.05 26.56
N LEU A 566 -15.99 -0.10 27.58
CA LEU A 566 -15.62 0.16 28.96
C LEU A 566 -14.66 -0.88 29.53
N ALA A 567 -14.88 -2.16 29.21
CA ALA A 567 -13.94 -3.23 29.54
C ALA A 567 -12.57 -3.01 28.87
N GLY A 568 -12.55 -2.52 27.62
CA GLY A 568 -11.31 -2.12 26.93
C GLY A 568 -10.54 -1.00 27.64
N MET A 569 -11.24 0.02 28.14
CA MET A 569 -10.62 1.09 28.93
C MET A 569 -10.02 0.55 30.24
N LEU A 570 -10.79 -0.25 30.99
CA LEU A 570 -10.34 -0.85 32.25
C LEU A 570 -9.15 -1.81 32.01
N ALA A 571 -9.18 -2.56 30.91
CA ALA A 571 -8.08 -3.42 30.49
C ALA A 571 -6.81 -2.64 30.17
N PHE A 572 -6.92 -1.51 29.47
CA PHE A 572 -5.79 -0.61 29.25
C PHE A 572 -5.19 -0.13 30.58
N VAL A 573 -6.04 0.42 31.45
CA VAL A 573 -5.63 1.04 32.71
C VAL A 573 -4.98 0.02 33.65
N PHE A 574 -5.65 -1.10 33.95
CA PHE A 574 -5.15 -2.07 34.93
C PHE A 574 -4.01 -2.93 34.41
N SER A 575 -4.05 -3.35 33.13
CA SER A 575 -2.99 -4.24 32.59
C SER A 575 -1.67 -3.52 32.37
N LEU A 576 -1.70 -2.20 32.12
CA LEU A 576 -0.51 -1.38 31.91
C LEU A 576 -0.16 -0.51 33.12
N GLU A 577 -0.87 -0.65 34.25
CA GLU A 577 -0.73 0.17 35.45
C GLU A 577 0.72 0.21 35.95
N SER A 578 1.36 -0.94 36.13
CA SER A 578 2.74 -1.00 36.62
C SER A 578 3.72 -0.20 35.74
N LEU A 579 3.54 -0.23 34.42
CA LEU A 579 4.35 0.55 33.49
C LEU A 579 4.00 2.05 33.61
N ALA A 580 2.71 2.40 33.63
CA ALA A 580 2.28 3.79 33.76
C ALA A 580 2.79 4.43 35.07
N LEU A 581 2.76 3.71 36.19
CA LEU A 581 3.28 4.18 37.47
C LEU A 581 4.80 4.42 37.42
N SER A 582 5.55 3.55 36.74
CA SER A 582 7.00 3.75 36.53
C SER A 582 7.33 4.99 35.68
N LEU A 583 6.36 5.47 34.90
CA LEU A 583 6.47 6.67 34.06
C LEU A 583 5.89 7.92 34.74
N GLY A 584 5.54 7.85 36.03
CA GLY A 584 5.10 8.98 36.83
C GLY A 584 3.58 9.16 36.95
N CYS A 585 2.76 8.23 36.44
CA CYS A 585 1.32 8.24 36.71
C CYS A 585 1.03 7.88 38.18
N GLN A 586 -0.15 8.28 38.68
CA GLN A 586 -0.56 8.02 40.06
C GLN A 586 -1.80 7.14 40.11
N ARG A 587 -1.74 6.07 40.92
CA ARG A 587 -2.87 5.16 41.18
C ARG A 587 -4.10 5.86 41.77
N SER A 588 -3.88 6.98 42.47
CA SER A 588 -4.95 7.83 43.02
C SER A 588 -5.93 8.32 41.95
N GLN A 589 -5.47 8.54 40.70
CA GLN A 589 -6.32 9.01 39.60
C GLN A 589 -7.44 8.02 39.28
N VAL A 590 -7.10 6.73 39.21
CA VAL A 590 -8.06 5.66 38.92
C VAL A 590 -8.98 5.41 40.12
N ILE A 591 -8.45 5.48 41.34
CA ILE A 591 -9.26 5.37 42.57
C ILE A 591 -10.33 6.46 42.61
N ILE A 592 -9.95 7.72 42.34
CA ILE A 592 -10.88 8.85 42.33
C ILE A 592 -11.93 8.66 41.22
N ALA A 593 -11.49 8.26 40.02
CA ALA A 593 -12.38 8.04 38.89
C ALA A 593 -13.43 6.95 39.16
N VAL A 594 -13.04 5.79 39.70
CA VAL A 594 -13.98 4.71 40.02
C VAL A 594 -14.94 5.13 41.13
N ARG A 595 -14.47 5.85 42.17
CA ARG A 595 -15.36 6.41 43.21
C ARG A 595 -16.38 7.40 42.66
N GLN A 596 -16.02 8.19 41.64
CA GLN A 596 -16.94 9.10 40.97
C GLN A 596 -17.91 8.37 40.03
N ALA A 597 -17.47 7.27 39.42
CA ALA A 597 -18.29 6.45 38.54
C ALA A 597 -19.40 5.69 39.30
N ALA A 598 -19.11 5.23 40.52
CA ALA A 598 -20.03 4.42 41.31
C ALA A 598 -21.45 5.04 41.48
N PRO A 599 -21.62 6.29 41.94
CA PRO A 599 -22.95 6.90 42.08
C PRO A 599 -23.63 7.24 40.75
N LEU A 600 -22.88 7.31 39.64
CA LEU A 600 -23.39 7.69 38.32
C LEU A 600 -23.83 6.48 37.48
N THR A 601 -23.40 5.27 37.85
CA THR A 601 -23.68 4.05 37.08
C THR A 601 -25.11 3.59 37.34
N THR A 602 -25.98 3.74 36.35
CA THR A 602 -27.38 3.31 36.40
C THR A 602 -27.70 2.19 35.43
N ASP A 603 -26.77 1.87 34.53
CA ASP A 603 -26.92 0.81 33.53
C ASP A 603 -26.53 -0.56 34.11
N PRO A 604 -27.47 -1.52 34.18
CA PRO A 604 -27.19 -2.91 34.58
C PRO A 604 -26.03 -3.56 33.83
N GLY A 605 -25.88 -3.23 32.54
CA GLY A 605 -24.83 -3.76 31.67
C GLY A 605 -23.42 -3.31 32.06
N LYS A 606 -23.25 -2.42 33.04
CA LYS A 606 -21.94 -1.90 33.47
C LYS A 606 -21.61 -2.22 34.93
N LEU A 607 -22.60 -2.66 35.71
CA LEU A 607 -22.44 -2.92 37.14
C LEU A 607 -21.38 -3.98 37.44
N GLY A 608 -21.31 -5.05 36.64
CA GLY A 608 -20.31 -6.10 36.82
C GLY A 608 -18.87 -5.60 36.62
N LEU A 609 -18.66 -4.70 35.66
CA LEU A 609 -17.36 -4.04 35.44
C LEU A 609 -17.01 -3.08 36.59
N LEU A 610 -18.00 -2.34 37.12
CA LEU A 610 -17.81 -1.45 38.27
C LEU A 610 -17.39 -2.25 39.50
N TRP A 611 -18.11 -3.33 39.84
CA TRP A 611 -17.77 -4.18 40.99
C TRP A 611 -16.38 -4.80 40.85
N ALA A 612 -16.02 -5.27 39.66
CA ALA A 612 -14.69 -5.81 39.40
C ALA A 612 -13.60 -4.73 39.56
N ALA A 613 -13.85 -3.50 39.11
CA ALA A 613 -12.94 -2.38 39.29
C ALA A 613 -12.81 -1.97 40.78
N GLU A 614 -13.92 -1.85 41.51
CA GLU A 614 -13.94 -1.56 42.95
C GLU A 614 -13.20 -2.64 43.75
N TRP A 615 -13.37 -3.92 43.39
CA TRP A 615 -12.67 -5.02 44.04
C TRP A 615 -11.16 -5.02 43.71
N THR A 616 -10.79 -4.78 42.46
CA THR A 616 -9.37 -4.69 42.04
C THR A 616 -8.64 -3.51 42.69
N LEU A 617 -9.38 -2.44 43.03
CA LEU A 617 -8.86 -1.26 43.74
C LEU A 617 -8.99 -1.35 45.27
N GLU A 618 -9.45 -2.48 45.82
CA GLU A 618 -9.68 -2.69 47.25
C GLU A 618 -10.67 -1.67 47.87
N LEU A 619 -11.58 -1.13 47.06
CA LEU A 619 -12.66 -0.25 47.50
C LEU A 619 -13.88 -1.02 48.01
N LYS A 620 -14.04 -2.26 47.54
CA LYS A 620 -15.11 -3.18 47.92
C LYS A 620 -14.52 -4.56 48.19
N ARG A 621 -15.06 -5.28 49.18
CA ARG A 621 -14.64 -6.67 49.49
C ARG A 621 -15.42 -7.67 48.63
N GLY A 622 -14.83 -8.84 48.37
CA GLY A 622 -15.52 -9.90 47.62
C GLY A 622 -16.88 -10.32 48.21
N ASP A 623 -17.02 -10.25 49.54
CA ASP A 623 -18.30 -10.54 50.21
C ASP A 623 -19.37 -9.48 49.96
N GLU A 624 -18.97 -8.23 49.77
CA GLU A 624 -19.87 -7.14 49.42
C GLU A 624 -20.31 -7.26 47.95
N VAL A 625 -19.42 -7.70 47.04
CA VAL A 625 -19.82 -8.02 45.66
C VAL A 625 -20.83 -9.17 45.62
N ARG A 626 -20.66 -10.21 46.45
CA ARG A 626 -21.64 -11.29 46.60
C ARG A 626 -22.97 -10.79 47.14
N ALA A 627 -22.96 -9.91 48.13
CA ALA A 627 -24.18 -9.33 48.70
C ALA A 627 -24.96 -8.51 47.65
N GLU A 628 -24.27 -7.74 46.81
CA GLU A 628 -24.89 -6.98 45.71
C GLU A 628 -25.51 -7.89 44.66
N PHE A 629 -24.82 -8.98 44.30
CA PHE A 629 -25.36 -9.98 43.39
C PHE A 629 -26.61 -10.66 43.97
N ASN A 630 -26.56 -11.08 45.24
CA ASN A 630 -27.70 -11.67 45.91
C ASN A 630 -28.88 -10.69 45.99
N ALA A 631 -28.63 -9.40 46.23
CA ALA A 631 -29.68 -8.38 46.22
C ALA A 631 -30.36 -8.23 44.85
N LEU A 632 -29.64 -8.44 43.74
CA LEU A 632 -30.23 -8.48 42.39
C LEU A 632 -31.04 -9.76 42.15
N MET A 633 -30.59 -10.89 42.68
CA MET A 633 -31.28 -12.19 42.60
C MET A 633 -32.57 -12.24 43.43
N ASP A 634 -32.54 -11.69 44.65
CA ASP A 634 -33.66 -11.73 45.59
C ASP A 634 -34.79 -10.76 45.23
N ASN A 635 -34.53 -9.78 44.36
CA ASN A 635 -35.51 -8.77 43.96
C ASN A 635 -36.15 -9.09 42.59
N PRO A 636 -37.45 -9.47 42.53
CA PRO A 636 -38.12 -9.81 41.28
C PRO A 636 -38.10 -8.71 40.21
N MET A 637 -38.05 -7.43 40.62
CA MET A 637 -38.01 -6.29 39.71
C MET A 637 -36.61 -6.05 39.10
N SER A 638 -35.57 -6.65 39.69
CA SER A 638 -34.17 -6.53 39.27
C SER A 638 -33.67 -7.73 38.45
N LEU A 639 -34.45 -8.81 38.33
CA LEU A 639 -34.07 -10.00 37.58
C LEU A 639 -33.79 -9.74 36.10
N SER A 640 -34.41 -8.72 35.50
CA SER A 640 -34.15 -8.31 34.11
C SER A 640 -32.78 -7.63 33.92
N ALA A 641 -32.16 -7.13 34.99
CA ALA A 641 -30.86 -6.46 35.00
C ALA A 641 -29.69 -7.46 35.13
N LEU A 642 -29.96 -8.65 35.67
CA LEU A 642 -28.98 -9.68 36.00
C LEU A 642 -28.13 -10.17 34.80
N PRO A 643 -28.68 -10.39 33.59
CA PRO A 643 -27.88 -10.83 32.45
C PRO A 643 -26.81 -9.82 32.04
N GLY A 644 -27.14 -8.52 32.11
CA GLY A 644 -26.19 -7.43 31.82
C GLY A 644 -25.08 -7.34 32.86
N ALA A 645 -25.42 -7.48 34.14
CA ALA A 645 -24.45 -7.46 35.23
C ALA A 645 -23.49 -8.67 35.15
N LEU A 646 -24.00 -9.87 34.87
CA LEU A 646 -23.19 -11.07 34.66
C LEU A 646 -22.31 -10.98 33.41
N GLY A 647 -22.86 -10.53 32.28
CA GLY A 647 -22.10 -10.35 31.04
C GLY A 647 -20.93 -9.38 31.22
N SER A 648 -21.14 -8.26 31.91
CA SER A 648 -20.10 -7.27 32.19
C SER A 648 -19.08 -7.73 33.23
N LEU A 649 -19.49 -8.52 34.23
CA LEU A 649 -18.58 -9.18 35.15
C LEU A 649 -17.65 -10.16 34.42
N LEU A 650 -18.16 -10.91 33.45
CA LEU A 650 -17.34 -11.80 32.62
C LEU A 650 -16.37 -11.02 31.73
N LEU A 651 -16.80 -9.88 31.16
CA LEU A 651 -15.90 -8.99 30.44
C LEU A 651 -14.74 -8.47 31.32
N ALA A 652 -14.92 -8.39 32.65
CA ALA A 652 -13.86 -7.97 33.57
C ALA A 652 -12.66 -8.93 33.61
N LEU A 653 -12.83 -10.18 33.19
CA LEU A 653 -11.74 -11.16 33.07
C LEU A 653 -10.70 -10.75 32.02
N SER A 654 -11.01 -9.78 31.15
CA SER A 654 -10.05 -9.16 30.24
C SER A 654 -8.94 -8.37 30.94
N PHE A 655 -9.16 -7.94 32.19
CA PHE A 655 -8.22 -7.08 32.93
C PHE A 655 -7.85 -7.58 34.32
N THR A 656 -8.65 -8.46 34.93
CA THR A 656 -8.34 -9.01 36.26
C THR A 656 -8.69 -10.49 36.37
N PRO A 657 -7.72 -11.38 36.67
CA PRO A 657 -8.02 -12.78 36.91
C PRO A 657 -8.71 -13.01 38.27
N LEU A 658 -8.69 -12.02 39.18
CA LEU A 658 -9.31 -12.11 40.52
C LEU A 658 -10.79 -12.48 40.46
N VAL A 659 -11.47 -12.08 39.40
CA VAL A 659 -12.90 -12.28 39.21
C VAL A 659 -13.21 -13.70 38.71
N SER A 660 -12.23 -14.52 38.33
CA SER A 660 -12.47 -15.86 37.71
C SER A 660 -13.27 -16.79 38.62
N ALA A 661 -12.83 -16.96 39.87
CA ALA A 661 -13.50 -17.78 40.88
C ALA A 661 -14.90 -17.25 41.22
N LEU A 662 -15.02 -15.94 41.39
CA LEU A 662 -16.30 -15.31 41.68
C LEU A 662 -17.27 -15.43 40.49
N ALA A 663 -16.82 -15.23 39.26
CA ALA A 663 -17.64 -15.39 38.07
C ALA A 663 -18.13 -16.83 37.90
N ALA A 664 -17.27 -17.82 38.15
CA ALA A 664 -17.66 -19.23 38.13
C ALA A 664 -18.71 -19.56 39.22
N GLU A 665 -18.54 -19.04 40.44
CA GLU A 665 -19.50 -19.14 41.54
C GLU A 665 -20.85 -18.51 41.18
N LEU A 666 -20.86 -17.24 40.75
CA LEU A 666 -22.08 -16.49 40.47
C LEU A 666 -22.83 -17.03 39.25
N LEU A 667 -22.13 -17.50 38.22
CA LEU A 667 -22.75 -18.23 37.12
C LEU A 667 -23.37 -19.52 37.63
N SER A 668 -22.64 -20.35 38.38
CA SER A 668 -23.16 -21.63 38.88
C SER A 668 -24.42 -21.44 39.74
N ARG A 669 -24.47 -20.40 40.57
CA ARG A 669 -25.67 -20.03 41.35
C ARG A 669 -26.82 -19.54 40.47
N ALA A 670 -26.55 -18.65 39.51
CA ALA A 670 -27.58 -18.18 38.59
C ALA A 670 -28.23 -19.35 37.82
N PHE A 671 -27.44 -20.32 37.38
CA PHE A 671 -27.95 -21.52 36.69
C PHE A 671 -28.72 -22.48 37.62
N MET A 672 -28.44 -22.46 38.92
CA MET A 672 -29.13 -23.30 39.91
C MET A 672 -30.47 -22.69 40.37
N GLU A 673 -30.49 -21.38 40.62
CA GLU A 673 -31.59 -20.71 41.32
C GLU A 673 -32.64 -20.08 40.39
N LEU A 674 -32.29 -19.79 39.13
CA LEU A 674 -33.21 -19.12 38.21
C LEU A 674 -34.14 -20.09 37.47
N PRO A 675 -35.42 -19.73 37.26
CA PRO A 675 -36.34 -20.49 36.43
C PRO A 675 -35.87 -20.63 34.98
N GLU A 676 -36.10 -21.80 34.36
CA GLU A 676 -35.75 -22.06 32.95
C GLU A 676 -36.39 -21.07 31.97
N SER A 677 -37.57 -20.53 32.30
CA SER A 677 -38.28 -19.52 31.50
C SER A 677 -37.54 -18.19 31.40
N LEU A 678 -36.68 -17.87 32.37
CA LEU A 678 -35.80 -16.70 32.36
C LEU A 678 -34.42 -17.05 31.78
N LEU A 679 -33.89 -18.23 32.12
CA LEU A 679 -32.53 -18.62 31.75
C LEU A 679 -32.37 -18.92 30.24
N LEU A 680 -33.31 -19.65 29.63
CA LEU A 680 -33.19 -20.05 28.22
C LEU A 680 -33.16 -18.87 27.23
N PRO A 681 -33.99 -17.81 27.38
CA PRO A 681 -33.89 -16.61 26.54
C PRO A 681 -32.58 -15.82 26.67
N TRP A 682 -31.85 -15.96 27.79
CA TRP A 682 -30.64 -15.17 28.06
C TRP A 682 -29.37 -15.75 27.45
N LEU A 683 -29.29 -17.07 27.32
CA LEU A 683 -28.10 -17.79 26.85
C LEU A 683 -27.55 -17.27 25.51
N PRO A 684 -28.37 -17.00 24.47
CA PRO A 684 -27.85 -16.47 23.21
C PRO A 684 -27.14 -15.11 23.37
N GLY A 685 -27.73 -14.18 24.13
CA GLY A 685 -27.15 -12.85 24.35
C GLY A 685 -25.87 -12.88 25.20
N LEU A 686 -25.80 -13.78 26.18
CA LEU A 686 -24.59 -14.00 26.96
C LEU A 686 -23.47 -14.61 26.10
N LEU A 687 -23.78 -15.56 25.22
CA LEU A 687 -22.79 -16.11 24.29
C LEU A 687 -22.32 -15.08 23.26
N ASP A 688 -23.21 -14.25 22.72
CA ASP A 688 -22.88 -13.22 21.73
C ASP A 688 -22.01 -12.11 22.32
N SER A 689 -22.27 -11.65 23.55
CA SER A 689 -21.44 -10.64 24.23
C SER A 689 -20.03 -11.15 24.57
N LEU A 690 -19.87 -12.46 24.82
CA LEU A 690 -18.58 -13.07 25.14
C LEU A 690 -17.78 -13.49 23.90
N ARG A 691 -18.45 -13.75 22.78
CA ARG A 691 -17.82 -14.21 21.53
C ARG A 691 -16.59 -13.41 21.10
N PRO A 692 -16.56 -12.06 21.19
CA PRO A 692 -15.42 -11.26 20.76
C PRO A 692 -14.17 -11.43 21.65
N VAL A 693 -14.35 -11.83 22.91
CA VAL A 693 -13.28 -11.90 23.93
C VAL A 693 -13.04 -13.35 24.41
N ALA A 694 -13.79 -14.30 23.86
CA ALA A 694 -13.81 -15.72 24.21
C ALA A 694 -12.41 -16.35 24.22
N GLY A 695 -11.55 -16.02 23.25
CA GLY A 695 -10.18 -16.57 23.17
C GLY A 695 -9.28 -16.20 24.35
N THR A 696 -9.56 -15.10 25.04
CA THR A 696 -8.79 -14.62 26.19
C THR A 696 -9.44 -15.03 27.52
N ILE A 697 -10.77 -15.03 27.58
CA ILE A 697 -11.54 -15.22 28.81
C ILE A 697 -11.83 -16.69 29.12
N LEU A 698 -12.22 -17.48 28.10
CA LEU A 698 -12.60 -18.88 28.30
C LEU A 698 -11.50 -19.74 28.94
N PRO A 699 -10.20 -19.60 28.61
CA PRO A 699 -9.18 -20.42 29.25
C PRO A 699 -9.09 -20.21 30.77
N ALA A 700 -9.30 -18.99 31.27
CA ALA A 700 -9.28 -18.69 32.70
C ALA A 700 -10.53 -19.24 33.38
N LEU A 701 -11.71 -19.01 32.81
CA LEU A 701 -12.98 -19.50 33.35
C LEU A 701 -13.05 -21.03 33.32
N MET A 702 -12.65 -21.67 32.22
CA MET A 702 -12.62 -23.13 32.10
C MET A 702 -11.64 -23.76 33.08
N ARG A 703 -10.48 -23.13 33.32
CA ARG A 703 -9.52 -23.61 34.32
C ARG A 703 -10.16 -23.60 35.71
N GLU A 704 -10.88 -22.53 36.04
CA GLU A 704 -11.56 -22.39 37.32
C GLU A 704 -12.70 -23.41 37.46
N VAL A 705 -13.54 -23.55 36.43
CA VAL A 705 -14.64 -24.53 36.42
C VAL A 705 -14.09 -25.95 36.61
N VAL A 706 -13.06 -26.34 35.84
CA VAL A 706 -12.41 -27.65 35.95
C VAL A 706 -11.78 -27.88 37.33
N GLN A 707 -11.26 -26.83 37.97
CA GLN A 707 -10.73 -26.91 39.34
C GLN A 707 -11.83 -27.05 40.39
N SER A 708 -13.00 -26.45 40.15
CA SER A 708 -14.13 -26.45 41.09
C SER A 708 -15.03 -27.68 40.99
N THR A 709 -15.09 -28.35 39.84
CA THR A 709 -15.92 -29.55 39.60
C THR A 709 -15.24 -30.86 40.01
N PRO A 710 -15.99 -31.91 40.41
CA PRO A 710 -15.43 -33.21 40.75
C PRO A 710 -14.77 -33.89 39.54
N ARG A 711 -13.68 -34.64 39.76
CA ARG A 711 -12.89 -35.25 38.67
C ARG A 711 -13.47 -36.56 38.16
N SER A 712 -14.36 -37.17 38.94
CA SER A 712 -15.00 -38.45 38.62
C SER A 712 -16.46 -38.48 39.05
N LEU A 713 -17.29 -39.28 38.37
CA LEU A 713 -18.72 -39.45 38.71
C LEU A 713 -18.94 -39.98 40.14
N ARG A 714 -17.95 -40.68 40.72
CA ARG A 714 -18.02 -41.20 42.09
C ARG A 714 -17.84 -40.13 43.16
N GLU A 715 -17.19 -39.02 42.81
CA GLU A 715 -17.00 -37.87 43.71
C GLU A 715 -18.23 -36.97 43.75
N LEU A 716 -19.16 -37.11 42.80
CA LEU A 716 -20.33 -36.24 42.65
C LEU A 716 -21.28 -36.33 43.86
N ASP A 717 -21.51 -37.53 44.39
CA ASP A 717 -22.45 -37.76 45.50
C ASP A 717 -21.98 -37.10 46.82
N ALA A 718 -20.68 -36.83 46.97
CA ALA A 718 -20.07 -36.20 48.14
C ALA A 718 -19.50 -34.80 47.85
N TRP A 719 -19.71 -34.28 46.63
CA TRP A 719 -19.14 -33.01 46.21
C TRP A 719 -19.99 -31.85 46.73
N THR A 720 -19.35 -30.94 47.46
CA THR A 720 -19.91 -29.63 47.80
C THR A 720 -19.17 -28.55 47.02
N PRO A 721 -19.88 -27.56 46.46
CA PRO A 721 -19.24 -26.45 45.80
C PRO A 721 -18.25 -25.73 46.73
N PRO A 722 -17.05 -25.35 46.24
CA PRO A 722 -16.01 -24.75 47.10
C PRO A 722 -16.43 -23.41 47.73
N TRP A 723 -17.43 -22.72 47.17
CA TRP A 723 -18.03 -21.49 47.69
C TRP A 723 -19.17 -21.72 48.72
N GLU A 724 -19.60 -22.96 48.93
CA GLU A 724 -20.54 -23.35 50.00
C GLU A 724 -19.84 -23.98 51.20
N ALA A 725 -18.59 -24.40 51.04
CA ALA A 725 -17.77 -24.85 52.15
C ALA A 725 -17.62 -23.70 53.17
N PRO A 726 -17.90 -23.94 54.48
CA PRO A 726 -17.80 -22.91 55.49
C PRO A 726 -16.40 -22.32 55.48
N ARG A 727 -16.32 -21.01 55.23
CA ARG A 727 -15.06 -20.26 55.22
C ARG A 727 -14.39 -20.52 56.57
N PRO A 728 -13.18 -21.10 56.62
CA PRO A 728 -12.52 -21.31 57.90
C PRO A 728 -12.40 -19.95 58.57
N ALA A 729 -13.01 -19.82 59.75
CA ALA A 729 -12.83 -18.65 60.62
C ALA A 729 -11.34 -18.39 60.69
N ALA A 730 -10.93 -17.14 60.46
CA ALA A 730 -9.54 -16.71 60.40
C ALA A 730 -8.69 -17.50 61.39
N ALA A 731 -8.01 -18.53 60.87
CA ALA A 731 -7.12 -19.33 61.68
C ALA A 731 -5.99 -18.38 62.05
N THR A 732 -5.90 -18.07 63.34
CA THR A 732 -4.68 -17.56 63.96
C THR A 732 -3.51 -18.32 63.35
N ALA A 733 -2.66 -17.57 62.63
CA ALA A 733 -1.45 -18.00 61.94
C ALA A 733 -1.07 -19.47 62.19
N ALA A 734 -1.72 -20.38 61.45
CA ALA A 734 -1.26 -21.75 61.38
C ALA A 734 0.04 -21.70 60.58
N ALA A 735 1.14 -22.06 61.25
CA ALA A 735 2.47 -22.18 60.68
C ALA A 735 2.41 -22.85 59.29
N PRO A 736 3.19 -22.38 58.31
CA PRO A 736 3.14 -22.93 56.96
C PRO A 736 3.41 -24.42 57.02
N LYS A 737 2.47 -25.22 56.51
CA LYS A 737 2.69 -26.63 56.23
C LYS A 737 3.92 -26.71 55.34
N SER A 738 5.02 -27.22 55.88
CA SER A 738 6.26 -27.47 55.15
C SER A 738 5.93 -28.38 53.98
N THR A 739 5.87 -27.81 52.79
CA THR A 739 6.11 -28.59 51.58
C THR A 739 7.55 -29.07 51.71
N LYS A 740 7.74 -30.39 51.78
CA LYS A 740 9.06 -31.01 51.64
C LYS A 740 9.59 -30.73 50.23
N LYS A 741 10.06 -29.50 50.00
CA LYS A 741 11.10 -29.21 49.02
C LYS A 741 12.36 -29.02 49.85
N ALA A 742 13.30 -29.92 49.66
CA ALA A 742 14.63 -29.79 50.20
C ALA A 742 15.20 -28.43 49.80
N ASP A 743 15.87 -27.82 50.77
CA ASP A 743 16.44 -26.49 50.77
C ASP A 743 17.61 -26.42 49.77
N GLU A 744 17.33 -26.12 48.50
CA GLU A 744 18.37 -25.75 47.52
C GLU A 744 18.75 -24.28 47.75
N ARG A 745 19.39 -23.98 48.87
CA ARG A 745 20.07 -22.69 49.07
C ARG A 745 21.50 -22.79 48.57
N SER A 746 21.91 -21.80 47.77
CA SER A 746 23.29 -21.70 47.31
C SER A 746 24.26 -21.61 48.51
N PRO A 747 25.55 -21.95 48.35
CA PRO A 747 26.55 -21.80 49.41
C PRO A 747 26.60 -20.37 49.98
N GLU A 748 26.42 -19.37 49.12
CA GLU A 748 26.40 -17.96 49.46
C GLU A 748 25.14 -17.58 50.28
N GLU A 749 23.98 -18.13 49.91
CA GLU A 749 22.74 -17.92 50.66
C GLU A 749 22.78 -18.58 52.05
N ARG A 750 23.49 -19.71 52.19
CA ARG A 750 23.73 -20.35 53.49
C ARG A 750 24.66 -19.52 54.36
N ALA A 751 25.74 -18.96 53.80
CA ALA A 751 26.65 -18.08 54.51
C ALA A 751 25.95 -16.77 54.95
N ALA A 752 25.15 -16.17 54.07
CA ALA A 752 24.35 -14.99 54.40
C ALA A 752 23.31 -15.27 55.50
N ASN A 753 22.63 -16.42 55.45
CA ASN A 753 21.68 -16.81 56.50
C ASN A 753 22.37 -17.02 57.85
N ALA A 754 23.55 -17.65 57.86
CA ALA A 754 24.36 -17.84 59.06
C ALA A 754 24.83 -16.50 59.65
N LEU A 755 25.30 -15.58 58.81
CA LEU A 755 25.72 -14.23 59.23
C LEU A 755 24.56 -13.43 59.83
N LEU A 756 23.39 -13.46 59.18
CA LEU A 756 22.19 -12.77 59.66
C LEU A 756 21.68 -13.35 60.99
N ARG A 757 21.81 -14.67 61.20
CA ARG A 757 21.51 -15.32 62.49
C ARG A 757 22.54 -15.03 63.57
N ALA A 758 23.80 -14.80 63.22
CA ALA A 758 24.85 -14.46 64.18
C ALA A 758 24.73 -13.03 64.72
N ALA A 759 24.07 -12.12 63.98
CA ALA A 759 23.85 -10.72 64.36
C ALA A 759 22.36 -10.32 64.33
N PRO A 760 21.50 -10.94 65.16
CA PRO A 760 20.04 -10.76 65.09
C PRO A 760 19.60 -9.35 65.51
N ALA A 761 20.36 -8.69 66.39
CA ALA A 761 20.03 -7.38 66.93
C ALA A 761 19.84 -6.28 65.86
N SER A 762 20.65 -6.31 64.80
CA SER A 762 20.51 -5.40 63.66
C SER A 762 19.20 -5.61 62.90
N VAL A 763 18.87 -6.88 62.61
CA VAL A 763 17.67 -7.25 61.84
C VAL A 763 16.40 -7.01 62.65
N GLU A 764 16.45 -7.28 63.96
CA GLU A 764 15.35 -7.02 64.90
C GLU A 764 15.10 -5.53 65.10
N ALA A 765 16.14 -4.69 65.12
CA ALA A 765 16.00 -3.24 65.16
C ALA A 765 15.32 -2.68 63.89
N TRP A 766 15.66 -3.22 62.71
CA TRP A 766 14.98 -2.90 61.46
C TRP A 766 13.52 -3.39 61.45
N ALA A 767 13.26 -4.61 61.92
CA ALA A 767 11.91 -5.15 62.03
C ALA A 767 11.04 -4.30 62.96
N ALA A 768 11.57 -3.87 64.11
CA ALA A 768 10.88 -2.98 65.04
C ALA A 768 10.60 -1.60 64.44
N ALA A 769 11.55 -1.00 63.71
CA ALA A 769 11.35 0.27 63.01
C ALA A 769 10.28 0.19 61.89
N LEU A 770 10.07 -1.00 61.32
CA LEU A 770 9.07 -1.29 60.30
C LEU A 770 7.75 -1.82 60.87
N GLY A 771 7.61 -1.93 62.20
CA GLY A 771 6.40 -2.44 62.86
C GLY A 771 6.16 -3.94 62.71
N LEU A 772 7.19 -4.71 62.36
CA LEU A 772 7.15 -6.18 62.23
C LEU A 772 7.57 -6.84 63.54
N ALA A 773 6.84 -7.87 63.97
CA ALA A 773 7.18 -8.61 65.19
C ALA A 773 8.50 -9.40 64.99
N PRO A 774 9.48 -9.30 65.91
CA PRO A 774 10.72 -10.05 65.81
C PRO A 774 10.45 -11.53 66.08
N GLY A 775 10.86 -12.40 65.15
CA GLY A 775 10.71 -13.85 65.29
C GLY A 775 11.58 -14.60 64.28
N TRP A 776 12.61 -15.28 64.76
CA TRP A 776 13.42 -16.19 63.96
C TRP A 776 12.83 -17.59 64.04
N ALA A 777 12.63 -18.24 62.88
CA ALA A 777 12.19 -19.64 62.86
C ALA A 777 13.28 -20.56 63.46
N ALA A 778 12.89 -21.43 64.40
CA ALA A 778 13.79 -22.39 65.03
C ALA A 778 14.43 -23.32 63.98
N PRO A 779 15.74 -23.64 64.10
CA PRO A 779 16.37 -24.58 63.20
C PRO A 779 15.74 -25.99 63.36
N PRO A 780 15.59 -26.76 62.26
CA PRO A 780 15.18 -28.15 62.37
C PRO A 780 16.24 -28.95 63.16
N ALA A 781 15.79 -29.81 64.06
CA ALA A 781 16.68 -30.65 64.87
C ALA A 781 17.44 -31.64 63.97
N GLU A 782 18.76 -31.48 63.89
CA GLU A 782 19.65 -32.42 63.22
C GLU A 782 19.92 -33.60 64.16
N GLY A 783 19.51 -34.81 63.74
CA GLY A 783 20.01 -36.05 64.32
C GLY A 783 21.40 -36.32 63.77
N GLY A 784 22.42 -36.19 64.61
CA GLY A 784 23.81 -36.51 64.30
C GLY A 784 24.26 -37.80 64.97
N GLU A 785 24.61 -38.80 64.17
CA GLU A 785 25.65 -39.78 64.51
C GLU A 785 27.01 -39.06 64.50
N GLU A 786 27.82 -39.36 65.51
CA GLU A 786 29.16 -38.84 65.70
C GLU A 786 30.12 -39.28 64.59
N ALA A 787 30.93 -38.34 64.09
CA ALA A 787 32.25 -38.64 63.54
C ALA A 787 33.22 -37.54 63.99
N GLN A 788 34.17 -37.94 64.82
CA GLN A 788 35.31 -37.16 65.32
C GLN A 788 36.39 -36.95 64.26
N SER A 789 37.19 -35.89 64.50
CA SER A 789 38.60 -35.61 64.15
C SER A 789 38.70 -34.22 63.52
N ASP A 790 39.69 -33.38 63.77
CA ASP A 790 40.78 -33.32 64.75
C ASP A 790 41.29 -31.85 64.73
N ASP A 791 41.96 -31.44 65.80
CA ASP A 791 42.56 -30.12 66.02
C ASP A 791 43.47 -29.59 64.88
N ALA A 792 43.47 -28.26 64.69
CA ALA A 792 44.71 -27.49 64.48
C ALA A 792 44.48 -25.98 64.61
N GLU A 793 45.14 -25.39 65.61
CA GLU A 793 45.30 -23.97 65.86
C GLU A 793 46.51 -23.43 65.07
N ALA A 794 46.32 -22.47 64.14
CA ALA A 794 47.38 -21.66 63.52
C ALA A 794 46.78 -20.41 62.81
N PRO A 795 47.57 -19.37 62.43
CA PRO A 795 47.42 -18.00 62.91
C PRO A 795 46.70 -17.03 61.94
N ILE A 796 46.39 -15.85 62.47
CA ILE A 796 45.82 -14.65 61.85
C ILE A 796 46.40 -14.40 60.43
N GLY A 797 45.55 -14.55 59.40
CA GLY A 797 45.83 -14.20 58.01
C GLY A 797 44.54 -14.21 57.18
N ASP A 798 44.21 -13.06 56.58
CA ASP A 798 43.15 -12.75 55.62
C ASP A 798 41.87 -13.61 55.69
N ASP A 799 40.93 -13.15 56.51
CA ASP A 799 39.58 -13.72 56.58
C ASP A 799 38.87 -13.56 55.22
N PRO A 800 38.53 -14.66 54.52
CA PRO A 800 37.82 -14.62 53.23
C PRO A 800 36.45 -13.94 53.32
N ASN A 801 35.89 -13.78 54.53
CA ASN A 801 34.69 -12.98 54.75
C ASN A 801 34.95 -11.48 54.57
N THR A 802 36.17 -10.99 54.84
CA THR A 802 36.51 -9.56 54.66
C THR A 802 36.55 -9.18 53.18
N ALA A 803 37.09 -10.06 52.34
CA ALA A 803 37.10 -9.87 50.89
C ALA A 803 35.69 -9.95 50.28
N ALA A 804 34.85 -10.88 50.76
CA ALA A 804 33.45 -10.98 50.33
C ALA A 804 32.63 -9.74 50.75
N ILE A 805 32.82 -9.25 51.98
CA ILE A 805 32.19 -8.03 52.48
C ILE A 805 32.66 -6.80 51.71
N GLN A 806 33.96 -6.66 51.44
CA GLN A 806 34.47 -5.57 50.60
C GLN A 806 33.90 -5.63 49.18
N SER A 807 33.84 -6.81 48.57
CA SER A 807 33.29 -6.97 47.22
C SER A 807 31.80 -6.60 47.16
N LEU A 808 31.03 -6.90 48.21
CA LEU A 808 29.61 -6.58 48.32
C LEU A 808 29.37 -5.08 48.56
N LEU A 809 30.22 -4.43 49.38
CA LEU A 809 30.19 -2.98 49.59
C LEU A 809 30.62 -2.19 48.35
N THR A 810 31.52 -2.75 47.53
CA THR A 810 31.97 -2.13 46.27
C THR A 810 30.93 -2.28 45.15
N ALA A 811 30.19 -3.39 45.13
CA ALA A 811 29.13 -3.63 44.15
C ALA A 811 27.87 -2.77 44.38
N TYR A 812 27.64 -2.32 45.61
CA TYR A 812 26.47 -1.51 45.98
C TYR A 812 26.88 -0.24 46.76
N PRO A 813 27.51 0.75 46.09
CA PRO A 813 28.01 1.95 46.75
C PRO A 813 26.89 2.86 47.26
N VAL A 814 25.72 2.84 46.60
CA VAL A 814 24.57 3.72 46.91
C VAL A 814 24.02 3.48 48.33
N PRO A 815 23.77 2.23 48.78
CA PRO A 815 23.45 1.92 50.18
C PRO A 815 24.52 2.40 51.18
N VAL A 816 25.80 2.23 50.88
CA VAL A 816 26.90 2.61 51.78
C VAL A 816 26.97 4.13 51.96
N SER A 817 26.80 4.89 50.87
CA SER A 817 26.69 6.36 50.94
C SER A 817 25.43 6.82 51.68
N ALA A 818 24.31 6.08 51.58
CA ALA A 818 23.09 6.39 52.34
C ALA A 818 23.27 6.11 53.84
N TRP A 819 24.05 5.11 54.21
CA TRP A 819 24.41 4.80 55.60
C TRP A 819 25.41 5.81 56.18
N ALA A 820 26.43 6.20 55.43
CA ALA A 820 27.40 7.23 55.86
C ALA A 820 26.72 8.60 56.07
N ALA A 821 25.76 8.96 55.21
CA ALA A 821 24.98 10.20 55.36
C ALA A 821 24.07 10.21 56.60
N ARG A 822 23.67 9.03 57.11
CA ARG A 822 22.79 8.89 58.30
C ARG A 822 23.56 8.72 59.61
N LEU A 823 24.80 8.24 59.56
CA LEU A 823 25.68 8.09 60.72
C LEU A 823 26.54 9.33 60.99
N GLY A 824 26.53 10.31 60.06
CA GLY A 824 27.20 11.60 60.18
C GLY A 824 26.29 12.79 60.49
N SER A 825 25.06 12.57 60.95
CA SER A 825 24.09 13.61 61.35
C SER A 825 23.66 13.48 62.80
#